data_AF-A0AAV6PA00-F1
#
_entry.id   AF-A0AAV6PA00-F1
#
_cell.length_a   1.000
_cell.length_b   1.000
_cell.length_c   1.000
_cell.angle_alpha   90.00
_cell.angle_beta   90.00
_cell.angle_gamma   90.00
#
_symmetry.space_group_name_H-M   'P 1'
#
loop_
_entity.id
_entity.type
_entity.pdbx_description
1 polymer ?
#
loop_
_entity_poly.entity_id
_entity_poly.type
_entity_poly.pdbx_seq_one_letter_code
_entity_poly.pdbx_strand_id
1 'polypeptide(L)'
;MDWTRGPAVGRGSSATVYLATTTTSSSTSRQFAVKTTDLSTSELLRKEHALLSNLNSPYLINCFGFDVEVESSKSPVFNLFMEYLPEGTLWDAIQRHGGRMEESMIGAYSRQILKGLEYLHANGLAHCDIKSRNLLLSGEGLKIADLGCAKFVEGGGVSGNGVRAFSGSPAYMAPEVARGEEQGFPADVWAFGCTVIEMATGNHPWTGLEDPVSALYTIGFSGEVPEIPRWLSEEARDFVAKCLIKDPKERWSVKRLLEHPFLQGFDSESEIECSRKKTTSSSPSSVLDQSFWDSMEDLETPLKVSHQASLADSPSERIRSLAGNLSSNCDWEGDDERDWVLIRNNDVGGGSHGNGSVSSDFPEEKEEEEEMVTLNLEFEEDLVSFCLIDDDFSIMNIEFETDFMLNTVQFGGSNDRTPPHRCSLLPAIANSIKARNLRRPDFTGTVPAGSVVPLILMEATPFSIAVSSSRTVIRSFPSSFHTSSLVFLRNNRYKTCHLKVKSTGKFAVRASFSGDSVVTLLDYGAGNVRSVRNAIRYLGFDIKDVQTPEDILNAKRLIFPGVGAFAPAMDVLNNKGMAEALCTYIENDRPFLGICLGLQLLFESSDENGPVKGLGLIPGVVGRFDSSNGFSVPHIGWNALEISDDSEILDDICNRHVYFVHSYRAMPSDKNKEWISSTCSYGDRFIASVRRGNVHAVQFHPEKSGDVGLSVLRRFLLPKSTLTKKPTEGKASRLAKRVIACLDVRTNDQGDLVVTKGDQLSCNQKRMRCGQNILIKGGWGLLFGLKGDQYDVREQSEENEVRNLGKPVELAGQYYKDGADEVSFLNITGFRDFPLGDLPMLQVLRYTSENVFVPLTVGGGIRDFTDANGRHYSSLEVASEYFRSGADKISIGSDAVYAAEEYLRTGVKTGKSSLEQISTVYGNQAVVISIDPRRVYLKSPDDVEFKVIRVTNPGPNGEEYAWYQCTVNGGREGRPIGAYELAKAVEELGAGEILLNCIDCDGQGKGFDLDLVKLISDSVSIPVIASSGAGCSDHFSEVFNKTNASAALAAGIFHRKEVAIQSVKGHLLKEGIEVRM
;
A
#
# COMPACT_ATOMS: atom_id res chain seq x y z
N MET A 1 -42.68 -26.67 -8.92
CA MET A 1 -43.90 -25.85 -8.90
C MET A 1 -43.75 -24.82 -10.00
N ASP A 2 -44.82 -24.37 -10.63
CA ASP A 2 -44.73 -23.21 -11.52
C ASP A 2 -44.89 -21.95 -10.68
N TRP A 3 -43.88 -21.07 -10.72
CA TRP A 3 -43.79 -19.90 -9.87
C TRP A 3 -43.23 -18.70 -10.62
N THR A 4 -43.55 -17.51 -10.13
CA THR A 4 -43.01 -16.24 -10.62
C THR A 4 -42.21 -15.57 -9.53
N ARG A 5 -40.97 -15.15 -9.85
CA ARG A 5 -40.09 -14.39 -8.96
C ARG A 5 -40.59 -12.93 -8.88
N GLY A 6 -40.91 -12.49 -7.68
CA GLY A 6 -41.25 -11.11 -7.35
C GLY A 6 -40.05 -10.32 -6.83
N PRO A 7 -40.27 -9.20 -6.12
CA PRO A 7 -39.20 -8.33 -5.64
C PRO A 7 -38.30 -9.02 -4.60
N ALA A 8 -37.05 -8.56 -4.51
CA ALA A 8 -36.15 -8.95 -3.44
C ALA A 8 -36.65 -8.39 -2.09
N VAL A 9 -36.80 -9.27 -1.10
CA VAL A 9 -37.25 -8.93 0.27
C VAL A 9 -36.10 -8.93 1.28
N GLY A 10 -34.94 -9.49 0.93
CA GLY A 10 -33.72 -9.43 1.74
C GLY A 10 -32.49 -9.87 0.95
N ARG A 11 -31.30 -9.41 1.36
CA ARG A 11 -30.02 -9.85 0.79
C ARG A 11 -29.03 -10.11 1.92
N GLY A 12 -28.56 -11.34 2.02
CA GLY A 12 -27.48 -11.75 2.91
C GLY A 12 -26.15 -11.89 2.18
N SER A 13 -25.11 -12.30 2.90
CA SER A 13 -23.78 -12.61 2.33
C SER A 13 -23.75 -13.90 1.51
N SER A 14 -24.67 -14.85 1.77
CA SER A 14 -24.72 -16.18 1.16
C SER A 14 -25.78 -16.34 0.07
N ALA A 15 -26.84 -15.53 0.08
CA ALA A 15 -27.97 -15.62 -0.85
C ALA A 15 -28.82 -14.33 -0.86
N THR A 16 -29.60 -14.13 -1.92
CA THR A 16 -30.67 -13.11 -1.97
C THR A 16 -32.03 -13.77 -1.82
N VAL A 17 -32.92 -13.21 -1.01
CA VAL A 17 -34.28 -13.71 -0.77
C VAL A 17 -35.28 -12.87 -1.57
N TYR A 18 -36.12 -13.53 -2.37
CA TYR A 18 -37.17 -12.95 -3.18
C TYR A 18 -38.55 -13.39 -2.66
N LEU A 19 -39.54 -12.51 -2.80
CA LEU A 19 -40.94 -12.94 -2.74
C LEU A 19 -41.28 -13.73 -4.01
N ALA A 20 -42.12 -14.74 -3.92
CA ALA A 20 -42.64 -15.48 -5.07
C ALA A 20 -44.11 -15.84 -4.91
N THR A 21 -44.76 -16.09 -6.05
CA THR A 21 -46.17 -16.49 -6.13
C THR A 21 -46.34 -17.73 -7.01
N THR A 22 -47.22 -18.64 -6.61
CA THR A 22 -47.57 -19.83 -7.40
C THR A 22 -48.47 -19.47 -8.58
N THR A 23 -48.11 -19.93 -9.78
CA THR A 23 -48.87 -19.67 -11.02
C THR A 23 -49.88 -20.80 -11.27
N THR A 24 -50.99 -20.79 -10.52
CA THR A 24 -52.07 -21.79 -10.65
C THR A 24 -53.39 -21.17 -11.06
N SER A 25 -54.10 -21.81 -11.99
CA SER A 25 -55.39 -21.37 -12.57
C SER A 25 -56.60 -21.42 -11.61
N SER A 26 -56.37 -21.50 -10.31
CA SER A 26 -57.38 -21.49 -9.24
C SER A 26 -57.16 -20.29 -8.32
N SER A 27 -58.25 -19.76 -7.77
CA SER A 27 -58.39 -18.37 -7.30
C SER A 27 -57.69 -17.99 -5.98
N THR A 28 -56.54 -18.59 -5.66
CA THR A 28 -55.71 -18.26 -4.49
C THR A 28 -54.23 -18.39 -4.84
N SER A 29 -53.61 -17.29 -5.29
CA SER A 29 -52.15 -17.19 -5.46
C SER A 29 -51.46 -17.26 -4.09
N ARG A 30 -50.71 -18.33 -3.81
CA ARG A 30 -49.97 -18.46 -2.55
C ARG A 30 -48.63 -17.74 -2.65
N GLN A 31 -48.37 -16.83 -1.70
CA GLN A 31 -47.07 -16.20 -1.52
C GLN A 31 -46.12 -17.09 -0.72
N PHE A 32 -44.84 -17.08 -1.08
CA PHE A 32 -43.75 -17.79 -0.39
C PHE A 32 -42.41 -17.07 -0.65
N ALA A 33 -41.37 -17.41 0.11
CA ALA A 33 -40.04 -16.83 -0.02
C ALA A 33 -39.11 -17.77 -0.81
N VAL A 34 -38.20 -17.22 -1.60
CA VAL A 34 -37.20 -17.96 -2.37
C VAL A 34 -35.82 -17.41 -2.08
N LYS A 35 -34.97 -18.19 -1.40
CA LYS A 35 -33.57 -17.85 -1.14
C LYS A 35 -32.75 -18.42 -2.31
N THR A 36 -32.09 -17.55 -3.07
CA THR A 36 -31.41 -17.89 -4.33
C THR A 36 -29.93 -17.55 -4.27
N THR A 37 -29.08 -18.45 -4.79
CA THR A 37 -27.64 -18.24 -4.99
C THR A 37 -27.13 -19.02 -6.20
N ASP A 38 -25.93 -18.73 -6.70
CA ASP A 38 -25.32 -19.51 -7.79
C ASP A 38 -25.06 -20.96 -7.35
N LEU A 39 -25.29 -21.93 -8.23
CA LEU A 39 -25.14 -23.36 -7.90
C LEU A 39 -23.72 -23.70 -7.42
N SER A 40 -22.70 -23.00 -7.94
CA SER A 40 -21.29 -23.12 -7.54
C SER A 40 -21.00 -22.69 -6.09
N THR A 41 -21.84 -21.85 -5.49
CA THR A 41 -21.70 -21.37 -4.10
C THR A 41 -22.81 -21.87 -3.17
N SER A 42 -23.65 -22.80 -3.67
CA SER A 42 -24.87 -23.27 -3.01
C SER A 42 -24.68 -24.15 -1.77
N GLU A 43 -23.45 -24.43 -1.31
CA GLU A 43 -23.16 -25.41 -0.25
C GLU A 43 -23.90 -25.12 1.06
N LEU A 44 -23.84 -23.88 1.55
CA LEU A 44 -24.53 -23.46 2.77
C LEU A 44 -26.06 -23.57 2.64
N LEU A 45 -26.60 -23.23 1.46
CA LEU A 45 -28.03 -23.23 1.17
C LEU A 45 -28.58 -24.66 0.99
N ARG A 46 -27.76 -25.57 0.43
CA ARG A 46 -28.05 -27.01 0.35
C ARG A 46 -28.01 -27.68 1.71
N LYS A 47 -27.07 -27.28 2.57
CA LYS A 47 -26.99 -27.70 3.97
C LYS A 47 -28.21 -27.21 4.77
N GLU A 48 -28.59 -25.95 4.61
CA GLU A 48 -29.81 -25.36 5.21
C GLU A 48 -31.07 -26.12 4.78
N HIS A 49 -31.24 -26.40 3.48
CA HIS A 49 -32.32 -27.24 2.97
C HIS A 49 -32.34 -28.64 3.63
N ALA A 50 -31.19 -29.30 3.73
CA ALA A 50 -31.08 -30.64 4.32
C ALA A 50 -31.44 -30.67 5.82
N LEU A 51 -31.12 -29.61 6.56
CA LEU A 51 -31.51 -29.47 7.96
C LEU A 51 -33.02 -29.17 8.08
N LEU A 52 -33.51 -28.12 7.41
CA LEU A 52 -34.91 -27.71 7.47
C LEU A 52 -35.89 -28.80 7.00
N SER A 53 -35.50 -29.64 6.04
CA SER A 53 -36.35 -30.76 5.56
C SER A 53 -36.61 -31.83 6.62
N ASN A 54 -35.82 -31.88 7.69
CA ASN A 54 -35.91 -32.87 8.77
C ASN A 54 -36.41 -32.27 10.09
N LEU A 55 -36.73 -30.97 10.13
CA LEU A 55 -37.19 -30.26 11.32
C LEU A 55 -38.63 -29.79 11.14
N ASN A 56 -39.44 -29.91 12.20
CA ASN A 56 -40.83 -29.47 12.21
C ASN A 56 -41.19 -28.93 13.60
N SER A 57 -41.27 -27.61 13.71
CA SER A 57 -41.59 -26.88 14.94
C SER A 57 -42.32 -25.59 14.59
N PRO A 58 -43.35 -25.17 15.36
CA PRO A 58 -44.03 -23.90 15.14
C PRO A 58 -43.10 -22.67 15.31
N TYR A 59 -41.93 -22.85 15.92
CA TYR A 59 -40.92 -21.80 16.13
C TYR A 59 -39.78 -21.83 15.09
N LEU A 60 -39.87 -22.65 14.05
CA LEU A 60 -38.90 -22.71 12.94
C LEU A 60 -39.58 -22.36 11.61
N ILE A 61 -38.81 -21.78 10.68
CA ILE A 61 -39.31 -21.53 9.32
C ILE A 61 -39.56 -22.83 8.55
N ASN A 62 -40.71 -22.95 7.90
CA ASN A 62 -41.00 -24.11 7.05
C ASN A 62 -40.27 -24.01 5.71
N CYS A 63 -39.63 -25.12 5.30
CA CYS A 63 -39.09 -25.32 3.96
C CYS A 63 -40.11 -26.08 3.09
N PHE A 64 -40.33 -25.63 1.86
CA PHE A 64 -41.22 -26.28 0.89
C PHE A 64 -40.48 -27.12 -0.16
N GLY A 65 -39.15 -27.03 -0.22
CA GLY A 65 -38.28 -27.76 -1.14
C GLY A 65 -37.28 -26.85 -1.86
N PHE A 66 -36.64 -27.36 -2.90
CA PHE A 66 -35.66 -26.61 -3.70
C PHE A 66 -35.89 -26.80 -5.21
N ASP A 67 -35.23 -25.97 -6.00
CA ASP A 67 -35.19 -26.01 -7.46
C ASP A 67 -33.81 -25.56 -7.97
N VAL A 68 -33.42 -26.01 -9.17
CA VAL A 68 -32.17 -25.62 -9.83
C VAL A 68 -32.49 -25.14 -11.24
N GLU A 69 -32.42 -23.83 -11.44
CA GLU A 69 -32.78 -23.16 -12.68
C GLU A 69 -31.54 -23.01 -13.56
N VAL A 70 -31.64 -23.44 -14.83
CA VAL A 70 -30.54 -23.47 -15.80
C VAL A 70 -30.95 -22.71 -17.06
N GLU A 71 -30.74 -21.39 -17.07
CA GLU A 71 -30.93 -20.59 -18.28
C GLU A 71 -29.77 -20.78 -19.27
N SER A 72 -30.08 -20.83 -20.58
CA SER A 72 -29.11 -21.17 -21.64
C SER A 72 -27.98 -20.14 -21.88
N SER A 73 -27.90 -19.08 -21.06
CA SER A 73 -26.94 -17.99 -21.19
C SER A 73 -26.44 -17.43 -19.84
N LYS A 74 -26.71 -18.10 -18.71
CA LYS A 74 -26.27 -17.69 -17.37
C LYS A 74 -25.74 -18.87 -16.57
N SER A 75 -25.08 -18.60 -15.44
CA SER A 75 -24.77 -19.62 -14.43
C SER A 75 -26.06 -20.31 -13.94
N PRO A 76 -26.03 -21.63 -13.67
CA PRO A 76 -27.15 -22.30 -13.03
C PRO A 76 -27.31 -21.79 -11.59
N VAL A 77 -28.54 -21.55 -11.15
CA VAL A 77 -28.84 -21.02 -9.81
C VAL A 77 -29.62 -22.02 -8.97
N PHE A 78 -29.32 -22.07 -7.67
CA PHE A 78 -30.02 -22.88 -6.68
C PHE A 78 -31.05 -22.03 -5.94
N ASN A 79 -32.30 -22.47 -5.93
CA ASN A 79 -33.44 -21.82 -5.30
C ASN A 79 -33.95 -22.68 -4.12
N LEU A 80 -34.05 -22.10 -2.91
CA LEU A 80 -34.66 -22.72 -1.73
C LEU A 80 -36.01 -22.06 -1.42
N PHE A 81 -37.08 -22.84 -1.42
CA PHE A 81 -38.45 -22.37 -1.18
C PHE A 81 -38.80 -22.47 0.31
N MET A 82 -39.29 -21.37 0.88
CA MET A 82 -39.57 -21.24 2.31
C MET A 82 -40.89 -20.50 2.55
N GLU A 83 -41.42 -20.62 3.77
CA GLU A 83 -42.52 -19.80 4.25
C GLU A 83 -42.21 -18.30 4.12
N TYR A 84 -43.18 -17.49 3.70
CA TYR A 84 -43.04 -16.03 3.71
C TYR A 84 -43.74 -15.45 4.94
N LEU A 85 -43.01 -14.69 5.76
CA LEU A 85 -43.49 -14.06 6.98
C LEU A 85 -43.62 -12.54 6.74
N PRO A 86 -44.86 -11.99 6.66
CA PRO A 86 -45.09 -10.65 6.13
C PRO A 86 -44.77 -9.50 7.09
N GLU A 87 -44.54 -9.76 8.38
CA GLU A 87 -44.18 -8.70 9.34
C GLU A 87 -42.67 -8.41 9.40
N GLY A 88 -41.89 -9.11 8.57
CA GLY A 88 -40.45 -8.93 8.42
C GLY A 88 -39.65 -9.60 9.54
N THR A 89 -38.46 -9.05 9.80
CA THR A 89 -37.57 -9.50 10.86
C THR A 89 -37.92 -8.89 12.22
N LEU A 90 -37.42 -9.48 13.30
CA LEU A 90 -37.47 -8.89 14.63
C LEU A 90 -36.75 -7.53 14.66
N TRP A 91 -35.69 -7.35 13.86
CA TRP A 91 -35.05 -6.04 13.66
C TRP A 91 -36.05 -4.99 13.14
N ASP A 92 -36.84 -5.33 12.13
CA ASP A 92 -37.83 -4.43 11.55
C ASP A 92 -38.93 -4.07 12.57
N ALA A 93 -39.30 -5.00 13.46
CA ALA A 93 -40.19 -4.70 14.58
C ALA A 93 -39.55 -3.74 15.60
N ILE A 94 -38.28 -3.92 15.95
CA ILE A 94 -37.58 -3.00 16.88
C ILE A 94 -37.58 -1.57 16.32
N GLN A 95 -37.35 -1.41 15.01
CA GLN A 95 -37.42 -0.12 14.33
C GLN A 95 -38.86 0.44 14.26
N ARG A 96 -39.88 -0.40 13.99
CA ARG A 96 -41.30 -0.01 14.05
C ARG A 96 -41.74 0.48 15.43
N HIS A 97 -41.12 -0.01 16.50
CA HIS A 97 -41.33 0.44 17.88
C HIS A 97 -40.47 1.66 18.28
N GLY A 98 -39.81 2.33 17.33
CA GLY A 98 -39.04 3.55 17.59
C GLY A 98 -37.65 3.29 18.17
N GLY A 99 -37.07 2.11 17.93
CA GLY A 99 -35.73 1.75 18.40
C GLY A 99 -35.69 1.26 19.85
N ARG A 100 -36.81 0.85 20.45
CA ARG A 100 -36.85 0.19 21.76
C ARG A 100 -38.16 -0.57 21.95
N MET A 101 -38.08 -1.85 22.31
CA MET A 101 -39.27 -2.62 22.68
C MET A 101 -39.67 -2.45 24.15
N GLU A 102 -40.95 -2.66 24.44
CA GLU A 102 -41.47 -2.75 25.82
C GLU A 102 -41.02 -4.08 26.45
N GLU A 103 -40.73 -4.09 27.76
CA GLU A 103 -40.23 -5.29 28.46
C GLU A 103 -41.19 -6.50 28.36
N SER A 104 -42.50 -6.24 28.35
CA SER A 104 -43.54 -7.25 28.11
C SER A 104 -43.38 -7.97 26.76
N MET A 105 -43.09 -7.20 25.70
CA MET A 105 -42.83 -7.71 24.36
C MET A 105 -41.47 -8.41 24.27
N ILE A 106 -40.45 -7.89 24.96
CA ILE A 106 -39.14 -8.55 25.09
C ILE A 106 -39.28 -9.92 25.74
N GLY A 107 -40.06 -10.04 26.82
CA GLY A 107 -40.35 -11.32 27.49
C GLY A 107 -41.11 -12.30 26.59
N ALA A 108 -42.15 -11.83 25.91
CA ALA A 108 -42.95 -12.64 24.98
C ALA A 108 -42.14 -13.18 23.78
N TYR A 109 -41.27 -12.38 23.16
CA TYR A 109 -40.38 -12.86 22.10
C TYR A 109 -39.24 -13.73 22.66
N SER A 110 -38.67 -13.38 23.81
CA SER A 110 -37.63 -14.18 24.49
C SER A 110 -38.11 -15.62 24.74
N ARG A 111 -39.34 -15.80 25.22
CA ARG A 111 -39.94 -17.12 25.44
C ARG A 111 -40.10 -17.92 24.15
N GLN A 112 -40.45 -17.29 23.04
CA GLN A 112 -40.60 -17.96 21.73
C GLN A 112 -39.25 -18.35 21.12
N ILE A 113 -38.24 -17.47 21.19
CA ILE A 113 -36.88 -17.76 20.71
C ILE A 113 -36.29 -18.93 21.51
N LEU A 114 -36.44 -18.95 22.83
CA LEU A 114 -35.97 -20.05 23.67
C LEU A 114 -36.70 -21.37 23.37
N LYS A 115 -38.01 -21.37 23.09
CA LYS A 115 -38.71 -22.61 22.65
C LYS A 115 -38.19 -23.13 21.30
N GLY A 116 -37.84 -22.24 20.37
CA GLY A 116 -37.19 -22.60 19.12
C GLY A 116 -35.79 -23.19 19.31
N LEU A 117 -34.98 -22.57 20.18
CA LEU A 117 -33.66 -23.08 20.55
C LEU A 117 -33.72 -24.40 21.32
N GLU A 118 -34.69 -24.58 22.22
CA GLU A 118 -34.88 -25.85 22.95
C GLU A 118 -35.15 -27.00 21.98
N TYR A 119 -35.98 -26.76 20.96
CA TYR A 119 -36.25 -27.74 19.92
C TYR A 119 -34.99 -28.06 19.09
N LEU A 120 -34.19 -27.06 18.70
CA LEU A 120 -32.94 -27.31 17.97
C LEU A 120 -31.93 -28.09 18.83
N HIS A 121 -31.72 -27.68 20.08
CA HIS A 121 -30.79 -28.31 21.01
C HIS A 121 -31.21 -29.75 21.34
N ALA A 122 -32.51 -30.02 21.48
CA ALA A 122 -33.05 -31.36 21.66
C ALA A 122 -32.85 -32.28 20.45
N ASN A 123 -32.74 -31.71 19.23
CA ASN A 123 -32.37 -32.43 18.01
C ASN A 123 -30.84 -32.47 17.77
N GLY A 124 -30.02 -32.07 18.75
CA GLY A 124 -28.57 -32.11 18.67
C GLY A 124 -27.94 -30.99 17.83
N LEU A 125 -28.69 -29.96 17.45
CA LEU A 125 -28.26 -28.87 16.57
C LEU A 125 -28.02 -27.56 17.35
N ALA A 126 -26.88 -26.94 17.14
CA ALA A 126 -26.65 -25.53 17.49
C ALA A 126 -26.91 -24.64 16.26
N HIS A 127 -27.50 -23.47 16.45
CA HIS A 127 -27.88 -22.56 15.36
C HIS A 127 -26.70 -21.72 14.84
N CYS A 128 -25.79 -21.33 15.74
CA CYS A 128 -24.55 -20.58 15.50
C CYS A 128 -24.71 -19.13 15.00
N ASP A 129 -25.86 -18.71 14.47
CA ASP A 129 -26.11 -17.31 14.03
C ASP A 129 -27.45 -16.76 14.53
N ILE A 130 -27.67 -16.70 15.85
CA ILE A 130 -28.86 -16.07 16.46
C ILE A 130 -28.66 -14.56 16.56
N LYS A 131 -29.56 -13.79 15.93
CA LYS A 131 -29.63 -12.32 15.93
C LYS A 131 -31.01 -11.87 15.44
N SER A 132 -31.46 -10.66 15.75
CA SER A 132 -32.81 -10.18 15.34
C SER A 132 -33.11 -10.25 13.84
N ARG A 133 -32.09 -10.21 12.98
CA ARG A 133 -32.22 -10.31 11.51
C ARG A 133 -32.56 -11.72 11.01
N ASN A 134 -32.29 -12.75 11.81
CA ASN A 134 -32.59 -14.16 11.49
C ASN A 134 -33.85 -14.67 12.22
N LEU A 135 -34.56 -13.79 12.92
CA LEU A 135 -35.80 -14.08 13.62
C LEU A 135 -36.93 -13.37 12.87
N LEU A 136 -37.91 -14.11 12.38
CA LEU A 136 -38.98 -13.62 11.50
C LEU A 136 -40.32 -13.62 12.23
N LEU A 137 -41.19 -12.67 11.86
CA LEU A 137 -42.46 -12.40 12.54
C LEU A 137 -43.67 -12.59 11.63
N SER A 138 -44.71 -13.22 12.17
CA SER A 138 -46.05 -13.29 11.58
C SER A 138 -47.10 -12.97 12.63
N GLY A 139 -48.35 -12.80 12.19
CA GLY A 139 -49.50 -12.63 13.09
C GLY A 139 -49.79 -13.83 14.00
N GLU A 140 -49.09 -14.96 13.80
CA GLU A 140 -49.16 -16.18 14.61
C GLU A 140 -47.99 -16.31 15.62
N GLY A 141 -46.88 -15.58 15.43
CA GLY A 141 -45.72 -15.61 16.34
C GLY A 141 -44.36 -15.39 15.67
N LEU A 142 -43.30 -15.73 16.40
CA LEU A 142 -41.91 -15.63 15.98
C LEU A 142 -41.36 -16.99 15.53
N LYS A 143 -40.63 -17.01 14.41
CA LYS A 143 -39.93 -18.19 13.88
C LYS A 143 -38.44 -17.91 13.64
N ILE A 144 -37.59 -18.87 13.98
CA ILE A 144 -36.14 -18.82 13.68
C ILE A 144 -35.91 -19.26 12.23
N ALA A 145 -35.04 -18.54 11.52
CA ALA A 145 -34.65 -18.79 10.14
C ALA A 145 -33.11 -18.71 9.96
N ASP A 146 -32.63 -19.06 8.77
CA ASP A 146 -31.22 -19.10 8.37
C ASP A 146 -30.33 -20.13 9.09
N LEU A 147 -30.57 -21.41 8.78
CA LEU A 147 -29.78 -22.54 9.31
C LEU A 147 -28.48 -22.80 8.52
N GLY A 148 -28.02 -21.87 7.67
CA GLY A 148 -26.77 -22.03 6.92
C GLY A 148 -25.54 -22.28 7.82
N CYS A 149 -25.48 -21.58 8.95
CA CYS A 149 -24.43 -21.74 9.97
C CYS A 149 -24.66 -22.91 10.93
N ALA A 150 -25.88 -23.46 11.02
CA ALA A 150 -26.23 -24.46 12.03
C ALA A 150 -25.41 -25.76 11.89
N LYS A 151 -25.13 -26.44 13.01
CA LYS A 151 -24.31 -27.66 13.03
C LYS A 151 -24.72 -28.63 14.12
N PHE A 152 -24.45 -29.92 13.89
CA PHE A 152 -24.57 -30.95 14.92
C PHE A 152 -23.46 -30.80 15.96
N VAL A 153 -23.80 -30.96 17.23
CA VAL A 153 -22.85 -30.97 18.36
C VAL A 153 -22.61 -32.43 18.75
N GLU A 154 -21.42 -32.96 18.44
CA GLU A 154 -21.10 -34.37 18.73
C GLU A 154 -20.84 -34.59 20.23
N GLY A 155 -21.40 -35.68 20.76
CA GLY A 155 -21.25 -36.06 22.16
C GLY A 155 -19.89 -36.67 22.46
N GLY A 156 -18.85 -35.83 22.60
CA GLY A 156 -17.59 -36.19 23.28
C GLY A 156 -16.83 -37.38 22.69
N GLY A 157 -16.54 -37.36 21.38
CA GLY A 157 -15.71 -38.37 20.71
C GLY A 157 -14.87 -37.75 19.59
N VAL A 158 -13.59 -38.14 19.48
CA VAL A 158 -12.68 -37.57 18.47
C VAL A 158 -12.93 -38.20 17.10
N SER A 159 -13.32 -37.40 16.11
CA SER A 159 -13.20 -37.72 14.68
C SER A 159 -13.21 -36.48 13.79
N GLY A 160 -12.69 -36.62 12.56
CA GLY A 160 -12.71 -35.58 11.52
C GLY A 160 -11.42 -34.77 11.43
N ASN A 161 -10.55 -35.13 10.48
CA ASN A 161 -9.28 -34.44 10.19
C ASN A 161 -9.51 -33.19 9.30
N GLY A 162 -10.45 -32.33 9.70
CA GLY A 162 -10.90 -31.16 8.94
C GLY A 162 -10.72 -29.85 9.71
N VAL A 163 -10.52 -28.75 8.98
CA VAL A 163 -10.41 -27.40 9.54
C VAL A 163 -11.70 -27.04 10.28
N ARG A 164 -11.58 -26.71 11.57
CA ARG A 164 -12.72 -26.33 12.42
C ARG A 164 -13.17 -24.91 12.08
N ALA A 165 -14.06 -24.77 11.10
CA ALA A 165 -14.66 -23.49 10.75
C ALA A 165 -15.64 -23.02 11.84
N PHE A 166 -15.38 -21.83 12.40
CA PHE A 166 -16.33 -21.11 13.26
C PHE A 166 -17.30 -20.32 12.38
N SER A 167 -18.56 -20.18 12.81
CA SER A 167 -19.60 -19.53 12.00
C SER A 167 -20.57 -18.73 12.87
N GLY A 168 -21.11 -17.66 12.30
CA GLY A 168 -22.00 -16.71 12.99
C GLY A 168 -21.57 -15.25 12.80
N SER A 169 -22.38 -14.33 13.30
CA SER A 169 -22.11 -12.89 13.25
C SER A 169 -21.15 -12.47 14.36
N PRO A 170 -19.98 -11.86 14.07
CA PRO A 170 -18.91 -11.59 15.05
C PRO A 170 -19.34 -10.97 16.38
N ALA A 171 -20.21 -9.96 16.37
CA ALA A 171 -20.70 -9.30 17.58
C ALA A 171 -21.62 -10.16 18.49
N TYR A 172 -22.18 -11.23 17.92
CA TYR A 172 -23.06 -12.19 18.59
C TYR A 172 -22.32 -13.47 19.00
N MET A 173 -21.05 -13.62 18.62
CA MET A 173 -20.23 -14.75 19.02
C MET A 173 -20.00 -14.74 20.54
N ALA A 174 -19.94 -15.94 21.13
CA ALA A 174 -19.59 -16.11 22.53
C ALA A 174 -18.06 -16.07 22.72
N PRO A 175 -17.55 -15.78 23.94
CA PRO A 175 -16.11 -15.68 24.22
C PRO A 175 -15.32 -16.91 23.77
N GLU A 176 -15.87 -18.11 23.97
CA GLU A 176 -15.24 -19.36 23.52
C GLU A 176 -15.13 -19.41 21.98
N VAL A 177 -16.16 -18.99 21.25
CA VAL A 177 -16.18 -19.00 19.78
C VAL A 177 -15.19 -17.98 19.22
N ALA A 178 -15.14 -16.78 19.82
CA ALA A 178 -14.22 -15.72 19.43
C ALA A 178 -12.74 -16.05 19.70
N ARG A 179 -12.45 -16.96 20.66
CA ARG A 179 -11.11 -17.53 20.89
C ARG A 179 -10.76 -18.71 19.97
N GLY A 180 -11.70 -19.19 19.15
CA GLY A 180 -11.52 -20.40 18.35
C GLY A 180 -11.64 -21.71 19.15
N GLU A 181 -12.37 -21.69 20.26
CA GLU A 181 -12.72 -22.88 21.04
C GLU A 181 -14.01 -23.54 20.49
N GLU A 182 -14.39 -24.68 21.04
CA GLU A 182 -15.51 -25.47 20.53
C GLU A 182 -16.88 -24.79 20.71
N GLN A 183 -17.38 -24.19 19.63
CA GLN A 183 -18.75 -23.66 19.55
C GLN A 183 -19.79 -24.79 19.70
N GLY A 184 -20.64 -24.73 20.73
CA GLY A 184 -21.74 -25.67 20.97
C GLY A 184 -23.02 -24.97 21.46
N PHE A 185 -23.97 -25.70 22.04
CA PHE A 185 -25.26 -25.15 22.52
C PHE A 185 -25.15 -23.89 23.41
N PRO A 186 -24.16 -23.73 24.31
CA PRO A 186 -24.01 -22.52 25.11
C PRO A 186 -23.76 -21.25 24.26
N ALA A 187 -23.19 -21.38 23.06
CA ALA A 187 -22.93 -20.22 22.20
C ALA A 187 -24.22 -19.57 21.68
N ASP A 188 -25.26 -20.36 21.39
CA ASP A 188 -26.58 -19.84 21.00
C ASP A 188 -27.23 -19.05 22.15
N VAL A 189 -26.99 -19.46 23.40
CA VAL A 189 -27.51 -18.77 24.59
C VAL A 189 -26.87 -17.38 24.76
N TRP A 190 -25.57 -17.26 24.48
CA TRP A 190 -24.89 -15.96 24.49
C TRP A 190 -25.41 -15.04 23.37
N ALA A 191 -25.52 -15.56 22.15
CA ALA A 191 -26.06 -14.83 21.00
C ALA A 191 -27.51 -14.37 21.22
N PHE A 192 -28.31 -15.22 21.88
CA PHE A 192 -29.64 -14.86 22.38
C PHE A 192 -29.59 -13.71 23.42
N GLY A 193 -28.70 -13.75 24.40
CA GLY A 193 -28.50 -12.66 25.35
C GLY A 193 -28.17 -11.32 24.68
N CYS A 194 -27.29 -11.33 23.67
CA CYS A 194 -27.01 -10.17 22.82
C CYS A 194 -28.27 -9.67 22.08
N THR A 195 -29.10 -10.58 21.58
CA THR A 195 -30.36 -10.25 20.90
C THR A 195 -31.40 -9.62 21.86
N VAL A 196 -31.41 -9.99 23.13
CA VAL A 196 -32.27 -9.35 24.14
C VAL A 196 -31.84 -7.90 24.40
N ILE A 197 -30.53 -7.62 24.42
CA ILE A 197 -29.99 -6.26 24.53
C ILE A 197 -30.31 -5.45 23.27
N GLU A 198 -30.23 -6.05 22.08
CA GLU A 198 -30.65 -5.41 20.82
C GLU A 198 -32.13 -5.00 20.85
N MET A 199 -33.05 -5.87 21.32
CA MET A 199 -34.47 -5.52 21.53
C MET A 199 -34.67 -4.37 22.54
N ALA A 200 -33.86 -4.36 23.61
CA ALA A 200 -33.96 -3.38 24.69
C ALA A 200 -33.32 -2.00 24.38
N THR A 201 -32.46 -1.92 23.35
CA THR A 201 -31.72 -0.70 23.02
C THR A 201 -31.96 -0.16 21.62
N GLY A 202 -32.45 -0.99 20.69
CA GLY A 202 -32.50 -0.69 19.25
C GLY A 202 -31.13 -0.47 18.60
N ASN A 203 -30.08 -0.74 19.35
CA ASN A 203 -28.69 -0.54 18.98
C ASN A 203 -27.97 -1.89 18.99
N HIS A 204 -26.78 -1.90 18.40
CA HIS A 204 -25.89 -3.04 18.43
C HIS A 204 -25.55 -3.46 19.88
N PRO A 205 -25.44 -4.76 20.22
CA PRO A 205 -25.20 -5.23 21.60
C PRO A 205 -23.90 -4.72 22.22
N TRP A 206 -22.95 -4.23 21.41
CA TRP A 206 -21.73 -3.57 21.84
C TRP A 206 -21.69 -2.14 21.31
N THR A 207 -21.55 -1.17 22.21
CA THR A 207 -21.40 0.25 21.88
C THR A 207 -19.96 0.53 21.43
N GLY A 208 -19.78 1.13 20.25
CA GLY A 208 -18.46 1.50 19.73
C GLY A 208 -17.61 0.37 19.12
N LEU A 209 -18.12 -0.87 19.07
CA LEU A 209 -17.48 -1.99 18.37
C LEU A 209 -18.16 -2.24 17.01
N GLU A 210 -17.86 -1.40 16.04
CA GLU A 210 -18.35 -1.53 14.65
C GLU A 210 -17.46 -2.44 13.77
N ASP A 211 -16.18 -2.59 14.14
CA ASP A 211 -15.21 -3.45 13.45
C ASP A 211 -15.35 -4.93 13.91
N PRO A 212 -15.60 -5.88 12.98
CA PRO A 212 -15.70 -7.30 13.30
C PRO A 212 -14.48 -7.88 14.04
N VAL A 213 -13.27 -7.43 13.73
CA VAL A 213 -12.03 -7.97 14.33
C VAL A 213 -11.87 -7.45 15.75
N SER A 214 -12.13 -6.16 15.99
CA SER A 214 -12.18 -5.57 17.33
C SER A 214 -13.29 -6.19 18.19
N ALA A 215 -14.45 -6.52 17.60
CA ALA A 215 -15.50 -7.26 18.29
C ALA A 215 -15.00 -8.64 18.75
N LEU A 216 -14.41 -9.45 17.86
CA LEU A 216 -13.85 -10.77 18.23
C LEU A 216 -12.74 -10.66 19.28
N TYR A 217 -11.83 -9.71 19.16
CA TYR A 217 -10.75 -9.52 20.14
C TYR A 217 -11.32 -9.15 21.52
N THR A 218 -12.27 -8.22 21.55
CA THR A 218 -12.92 -7.77 22.80
C THR A 218 -13.70 -8.93 23.43
N ILE A 219 -14.58 -9.58 22.66
CA ILE A 219 -15.40 -10.72 23.09
C ILE A 219 -14.54 -11.88 23.61
N GLY A 220 -13.46 -12.22 22.89
CA GLY A 220 -12.62 -13.37 23.23
C GLY A 220 -11.69 -13.14 24.42
N PHE A 221 -11.11 -11.93 24.53
CA PHE A 221 -9.91 -11.69 25.35
C PHE A 221 -9.97 -10.51 26.33
N SER A 222 -10.87 -9.52 26.16
CA SER A 222 -10.92 -8.36 27.08
C SER A 222 -11.43 -8.70 28.48
N GLY A 223 -12.28 -9.73 28.57
CA GLY A 223 -13.04 -10.00 29.78
C GLY A 223 -14.21 -9.02 30.02
N GLU A 224 -14.66 -8.29 29.01
CA GLU A 224 -15.89 -7.48 29.06
C GLU A 224 -17.14 -8.32 28.71
N VAL A 225 -18.33 -7.74 28.89
CA VAL A 225 -19.63 -8.27 28.48
C VAL A 225 -20.50 -7.12 27.97
N PRO A 226 -21.51 -7.36 27.11
CA PRO A 226 -22.47 -6.33 26.69
C PRO A 226 -23.09 -5.56 27.88
N GLU A 227 -23.25 -4.23 27.76
CA GLU A 227 -23.91 -3.45 28.83
C GLU A 227 -25.41 -3.78 28.87
N ILE A 228 -25.87 -4.34 29.99
CA ILE A 228 -27.28 -4.64 30.21
C ILE A 228 -28.02 -3.33 30.56
N PRO A 229 -29.06 -2.92 29.79
CA PRO A 229 -29.73 -1.64 30.00
C PRO A 229 -30.34 -1.50 31.40
N ARG A 230 -29.97 -0.44 32.11
CA ARG A 230 -30.41 -0.18 33.50
C ARG A 230 -31.90 0.07 33.69
N TRP A 231 -32.63 0.29 32.60
CA TRP A 231 -34.07 0.54 32.61
C TRP A 231 -34.90 -0.75 32.73
N LEU A 232 -34.33 -1.90 32.40
CA LEU A 232 -34.95 -3.21 32.56
C LEU A 232 -35.12 -3.56 34.04
N SER A 233 -36.16 -4.33 34.37
CA SER A 233 -36.42 -4.87 35.72
C SER A 233 -35.23 -5.67 36.27
N GLU A 234 -35.17 -5.85 37.58
CA GLU A 234 -34.11 -6.66 38.21
C GLU A 234 -34.17 -8.12 37.74
N GLU A 235 -35.38 -8.64 37.55
CA GLU A 235 -35.66 -9.96 36.98
C GLU A 235 -35.20 -10.09 35.52
N ALA A 236 -35.47 -9.09 34.68
CA ALA A 236 -34.99 -9.07 33.29
C ALA A 236 -33.47 -8.93 33.20
N ARG A 237 -32.86 -8.15 34.09
CA ARG A 237 -31.40 -7.98 34.17
C ARG A 237 -30.69 -9.24 34.65
N ASP A 238 -31.24 -9.94 35.65
CA ASP A 238 -30.68 -11.22 36.09
C ASP A 238 -30.78 -12.29 34.99
N PHE A 239 -31.91 -12.33 34.29
CA PHE A 239 -32.12 -13.22 33.13
C PHE A 239 -31.05 -13.03 32.04
N VAL A 240 -30.82 -11.78 31.60
CA VAL A 240 -29.77 -11.47 30.60
C VAL A 240 -28.37 -11.78 31.15
N ALA A 241 -28.12 -11.53 32.44
CA ALA A 241 -26.86 -11.89 33.08
C ALA A 241 -26.59 -13.41 33.10
N LYS A 242 -27.63 -14.26 33.19
CA LYS A 242 -27.47 -15.72 33.05
C LYS A 242 -27.08 -16.16 31.64
N CYS A 243 -27.49 -15.41 30.62
CA CYS A 243 -27.10 -15.65 29.23
C CYS A 243 -25.65 -15.25 28.95
N LEU A 244 -25.17 -14.17 29.57
CA LEU A 244 -23.84 -13.58 29.34
C LEU A 244 -22.75 -14.10 30.32
N ILE A 245 -22.93 -15.28 30.90
CA ILE A 245 -21.88 -15.95 31.67
C ILE A 245 -20.77 -16.41 30.72
N LYS A 246 -19.53 -15.98 30.97
CA LYS A 246 -18.40 -16.22 30.07
C LYS A 246 -17.99 -17.68 29.95
N ASP A 247 -17.98 -18.43 31.05
CA ASP A 247 -17.69 -19.87 31.01
C ASP A 247 -18.92 -20.61 30.44
N PRO A 248 -18.80 -21.30 29.28
CA PRO A 248 -19.91 -22.01 28.67
C PRO A 248 -20.45 -23.18 29.51
N LYS A 249 -19.72 -23.65 30.54
CA LYS A 249 -20.18 -24.71 31.46
C LYS A 249 -21.07 -24.17 32.58
N GLU A 250 -20.83 -22.94 33.01
CA GLU A 250 -21.62 -22.25 34.05
C GLU A 250 -22.79 -21.45 33.44
N ARG A 251 -22.72 -21.15 32.13
CA ARG A 251 -23.80 -20.50 31.37
C ARG A 251 -25.07 -21.35 31.40
N TRP A 252 -26.20 -20.69 31.66
CA TRP A 252 -27.46 -21.41 31.83
C TRP A 252 -27.94 -22.02 30.50
N SER A 253 -28.45 -23.25 30.55
CA SER A 253 -29.07 -23.88 29.38
C SER A 253 -30.42 -23.25 29.05
N VAL A 254 -30.85 -23.36 27.80
CA VAL A 254 -32.15 -22.87 27.31
C VAL A 254 -33.32 -23.35 28.20
N LYS A 255 -33.32 -24.63 28.56
CA LYS A 255 -34.33 -25.21 29.47
C LYS A 255 -34.38 -24.51 30.84
N ARG A 256 -33.21 -24.23 31.43
CA ARG A 256 -33.10 -23.52 32.72
C ARG A 256 -33.51 -22.04 32.61
N LEU A 257 -33.31 -21.42 31.45
CA LEU A 257 -33.77 -20.06 31.16
C LEU A 257 -35.29 -19.99 30.98
N LEU A 258 -35.94 -21.01 30.39
CA LEU A 258 -37.40 -21.10 30.25
C LEU A 258 -38.15 -21.19 31.60
N GLU A 259 -37.46 -21.68 32.64
CA GLU A 259 -37.94 -21.78 34.02
C GLU A 259 -37.73 -20.49 34.84
N HIS A 260 -37.00 -19.49 34.31
CA HIS A 260 -36.62 -18.27 35.02
C HIS A 260 -37.82 -17.37 35.38
N PRO A 261 -37.89 -16.75 36.58
CA PRO A 261 -39.02 -15.93 37.02
C PRO A 261 -39.49 -14.86 36.03
N PHE A 262 -38.54 -14.19 35.35
CA PHE A 262 -38.83 -13.23 34.27
C PHE A 262 -39.78 -13.78 33.19
N LEU A 263 -39.74 -15.08 32.89
CA LEU A 263 -40.57 -15.70 31.85
C LEU A 263 -41.85 -16.38 32.36
N GLN A 264 -42.09 -16.40 33.68
CA GLN A 264 -43.25 -17.07 34.29
C GLN A 264 -44.56 -16.28 34.14
N GLY A 265 -44.51 -15.00 33.77
CA GLY A 265 -45.71 -14.20 33.45
C GLY A 265 -46.26 -14.43 32.04
N PHE A 266 -45.40 -14.78 31.08
CA PHE A 266 -45.71 -14.79 29.65
C PHE A 266 -46.24 -16.15 29.14
N ASP A 267 -47.02 -16.85 29.98
CA ASP A 267 -47.34 -18.27 29.78
C ASP A 267 -48.59 -18.56 28.94
N SER A 268 -49.22 -17.52 28.36
CA SER A 268 -50.41 -17.68 27.52
C SER A 268 -50.33 -16.87 26.23
N GLU A 269 -50.94 -17.41 25.17
CA GLU A 269 -51.09 -16.78 23.85
C GLU A 269 -52.02 -15.52 23.87
N SER A 270 -52.44 -15.06 25.05
CA SER A 270 -53.46 -14.02 25.22
C SER A 270 -52.91 -12.58 25.27
N GLU A 271 -51.62 -12.36 25.56
CA GLU A 271 -51.09 -11.00 25.76
C GLU A 271 -50.73 -10.27 24.45
N ILE A 272 -50.43 -10.99 23.36
CA ILE A 272 -50.20 -10.37 22.03
C ILE A 272 -51.48 -9.67 21.53
N GLU A 273 -52.66 -10.09 22.01
CA GLU A 273 -53.94 -9.46 21.68
C GLU A 273 -54.14 -8.08 22.34
N CYS A 274 -53.38 -7.76 23.40
CA CYS A 274 -53.45 -6.45 24.05
C CYS A 274 -52.84 -5.34 23.16
N SER A 275 -51.75 -5.65 22.45
CA SER A 275 -51.12 -4.73 21.49
C SER A 275 -51.97 -4.46 20.24
N ARG A 276 -52.86 -5.40 19.86
CA ARG A 276 -53.81 -5.21 18.74
C ARG A 276 -54.92 -4.19 19.02
N LYS A 277 -55.14 -3.79 20.28
CA LYS A 277 -56.21 -2.86 20.69
C LYS A 277 -55.78 -1.39 20.82
N LYS A 278 -54.48 -1.06 20.76
CA LYS A 278 -54.00 0.33 20.77
C LYS A 278 -53.87 0.97 19.37
N THR A 279 -53.85 0.18 18.30
CA THR A 279 -53.71 0.66 16.91
C THR A 279 -55.06 0.84 16.17
N THR A 280 -56.19 0.51 16.80
CA THR A 280 -57.52 0.55 16.19
C THR A 280 -58.35 1.79 16.59
N SER A 281 -57.81 2.99 16.32
CA SER A 281 -58.61 4.24 16.40
C SER A 281 -58.38 5.22 15.22
N SER A 282 -58.38 4.68 14.00
CA SER A 282 -58.78 5.43 12.80
C SER A 282 -59.01 4.46 11.64
N SER A 283 -60.23 3.89 11.54
CA SER A 283 -60.64 3.14 10.35
C SER A 283 -60.83 4.11 9.16
N PRO A 284 -60.15 3.92 8.03
CA PRO A 284 -60.48 4.63 6.80
C PRO A 284 -61.76 4.03 6.20
N SER A 285 -62.88 4.73 6.34
CA SER A 285 -64.05 4.51 5.48
C SER A 285 -63.78 5.07 4.07
N SER A 286 -64.46 4.50 3.05
CA SER A 286 -64.36 4.76 1.59
C SER A 286 -62.98 4.46 0.98
N VAL A 287 -62.79 3.33 0.30
CA VAL A 287 -63.14 3.11 -1.13
C VAL A 287 -62.58 4.23 -2.03
N LEU A 288 -61.53 3.88 -2.77
CA LEU A 288 -60.89 4.66 -3.84
C LEU A 288 -60.27 6.01 -3.41
N ASP A 289 -58.96 5.99 -3.17
CA ASP A 289 -58.10 7.06 -3.73
C ASP A 289 -56.97 6.40 -4.53
N GLN A 290 -56.76 6.92 -5.73
CA GLN A 290 -56.21 6.21 -6.89
C GLN A 290 -55.01 6.99 -7.41
N SER A 291 -54.11 7.36 -6.48
CA SER A 291 -53.10 8.40 -6.68
C SER A 291 -51.66 7.99 -6.29
N PHE A 292 -51.45 6.74 -5.86
CA PHE A 292 -50.11 6.18 -5.60
C PHE A 292 -49.63 5.17 -6.66
N TRP A 293 -50.54 4.60 -7.47
CA TRP A 293 -50.23 3.49 -8.39
C TRP A 293 -50.09 3.87 -9.87
N ASP A 294 -50.19 5.15 -10.23
CA ASP A 294 -50.11 5.63 -11.63
C ASP A 294 -48.76 6.29 -11.98
N SER A 295 -47.63 5.80 -11.45
CA SER A 295 -46.28 6.28 -11.82
C SER A 295 -45.14 5.27 -11.68
N MET A 296 -45.40 3.99 -11.90
CA MET A 296 -44.36 3.01 -12.23
C MET A 296 -44.94 1.98 -13.20
N GLU A 297 -44.14 1.60 -14.21
CA GLU A 297 -44.52 0.82 -15.41
C GLU A 297 -45.32 1.67 -16.45
N ASP A 298 -44.96 1.75 -17.74
CA ASP A 298 -43.97 0.93 -18.45
C ASP A 298 -43.39 1.51 -19.78
N LEU A 299 -42.19 1.00 -20.12
CA LEU A 299 -41.58 0.81 -21.46
C LEU A 299 -41.27 1.97 -22.44
N GLU A 300 -40.04 1.97 -22.96
CA GLU A 300 -39.73 2.52 -24.29
C GLU A 300 -39.99 1.47 -25.40
N THR A 301 -40.73 1.86 -26.45
CA THR A 301 -40.34 1.64 -27.86
C THR A 301 -41.14 2.61 -28.75
N PRO A 302 -40.64 2.96 -29.96
CA PRO A 302 -40.86 4.29 -30.51
C PRO A 302 -42.04 4.41 -31.48
N LEU A 303 -42.63 5.62 -31.60
CA LEU A 303 -43.06 6.21 -32.89
C LEU A 303 -43.56 7.68 -32.77
N LYS A 304 -42.87 8.57 -33.50
CA LYS A 304 -43.36 9.78 -34.23
C LYS A 304 -44.27 10.84 -33.57
N VAL A 305 -43.77 12.10 -33.63
CA VAL A 305 -44.46 13.33 -34.15
C VAL A 305 -45.64 13.84 -33.28
N SER A 306 -45.76 15.10 -32.84
CA SER A 306 -45.15 16.39 -33.21
C SER A 306 -45.39 17.44 -32.10
N HIS A 307 -44.76 18.63 -32.22
CA HIS A 307 -45.21 19.99 -31.79
C HIS A 307 -46.31 20.11 -30.70
N GLN A 308 -46.21 20.97 -29.69
CA GLN A 308 -45.73 22.36 -29.72
C GLN A 308 -45.51 22.91 -28.29
N ALA A 309 -44.88 24.09 -28.15
CA ALA A 309 -44.39 24.61 -26.87
C ALA A 309 -45.33 25.60 -26.14
N SER A 310 -45.24 25.64 -24.81
CA SER A 310 -45.33 26.84 -23.93
C SER A 310 -44.92 26.43 -22.50
N LEU A 311 -43.84 26.92 -21.89
CA LEU A 311 -43.56 28.28 -21.32
C LEU A 311 -44.18 28.52 -19.92
N ALA A 312 -43.29 28.78 -18.94
CA ALA A 312 -43.51 29.22 -17.54
C ALA A 312 -44.26 28.19 -16.63
N ASP A 313 -43.83 27.88 -15.41
CA ASP A 313 -43.45 28.80 -14.32
C ASP A 313 -42.15 28.47 -13.55
N SER A 314 -41.63 29.51 -12.88
CA SER A 314 -40.31 29.57 -12.28
C SER A 314 -40.25 29.09 -10.81
N PRO A 315 -39.12 28.54 -10.33
CA PRO A 315 -38.91 28.22 -8.91
C PRO A 315 -39.12 29.41 -7.95
N SER A 316 -39.02 30.65 -8.42
CA SER A 316 -39.18 31.88 -7.63
C SER A 316 -40.57 32.11 -7.06
N GLU A 317 -41.59 31.43 -7.58
CA GLU A 317 -42.97 31.54 -7.08
C GLU A 317 -43.29 30.47 -6.03
N ARG A 318 -42.73 29.26 -6.18
CA ARG A 318 -42.82 28.21 -5.15
C ARG A 318 -42.21 28.64 -3.80
N ILE A 319 -41.13 29.42 -3.82
CA ILE A 319 -40.48 29.93 -2.59
C ILE A 319 -41.35 31.00 -1.90
N ARG A 320 -42.11 31.82 -2.65
CA ARG A 320 -43.04 32.80 -2.06
C ARG A 320 -44.29 32.15 -1.45
N SER A 321 -44.68 30.97 -1.91
CA SER A 321 -45.80 30.21 -1.33
C SER A 321 -45.50 29.62 0.06
N LEU A 322 -44.23 29.57 0.50
CA LEU A 322 -43.81 28.97 1.78
C LEU A 322 -43.59 30.01 2.89
N ALA A 323 -43.64 31.30 2.58
CA ALA A 323 -43.37 32.38 3.54
C ALA A 323 -44.65 33.09 4.06
N GLY A 324 -45.84 32.58 3.73
CA GLY A 324 -47.12 33.23 4.05
C GLY A 324 -48.15 32.28 4.65
N ASN A 325 -48.14 32.13 5.98
CA ASN A 325 -49.34 32.01 6.83
C ASN A 325 -48.93 31.84 8.31
N LEU A 326 -48.72 32.97 8.99
CA LEU A 326 -48.79 33.04 10.45
C LEU A 326 -49.69 34.23 10.85
N SER A 327 -50.76 33.89 11.56
CA SER A 327 -51.66 34.75 12.33
C SER A 327 -52.12 33.88 13.50
N SER A 328 -52.23 34.30 14.76
CA SER A 328 -52.15 35.60 15.46
C SER A 328 -52.28 35.22 16.95
N ASN A 329 -51.71 35.86 17.98
CA ASN A 329 -51.56 37.29 18.27
C ASN A 329 -50.62 37.49 19.48
N CYS A 330 -49.87 38.62 19.49
CA CYS A 330 -49.70 39.59 20.60
C CYS A 330 -48.94 39.21 21.91
N ASP A 331 -48.13 40.10 22.54
CA ASP A 331 -47.77 41.51 22.25
C ASP A 331 -46.44 41.95 22.93
N TRP A 332 -45.88 43.07 22.43
CA TRP A 332 -44.86 44.05 22.91
C TRP A 332 -44.60 44.15 24.44
N GLU A 333 -43.50 44.66 25.03
CA GLU A 333 -42.23 45.34 24.65
C GLU A 333 -41.29 45.25 25.91
N GLY A 334 -40.02 45.69 26.02
CA GLY A 334 -39.09 46.48 25.20
C GLY A 334 -37.70 46.62 25.91
N ASP A 335 -36.89 47.63 25.55
CA ASP A 335 -35.65 48.17 26.18
C ASP A 335 -34.53 47.26 26.76
N ASP A 336 -33.45 47.14 25.96
CA ASP A 336 -32.08 47.63 26.22
C ASP A 336 -31.24 47.29 27.49
N GLU A 337 -29.95 47.09 27.17
CA GLU A 337 -28.73 47.08 28.00
C GLU A 337 -28.35 45.88 28.90
N ARG A 338 -27.07 45.52 28.72
CA ARG A 338 -26.08 45.04 29.70
C ARG A 338 -25.92 43.54 30.05
N ASP A 339 -24.65 43.27 30.33
CA ASP A 339 -24.04 42.19 31.12
C ASP A 339 -23.99 40.75 30.58
N TRP A 340 -22.88 40.49 29.88
CA TRP A 340 -22.10 39.25 30.11
C TRP A 340 -21.46 39.30 31.51
N VAL A 341 -21.64 38.27 32.36
CA VAL A 341 -20.53 37.55 33.04
C VAL A 341 -20.98 36.13 33.41
N LEU A 342 -20.04 35.17 33.42
CA LEU A 342 -20.13 33.94 34.23
C LEU A 342 -20.33 34.27 35.72
N ILE A 343 -20.83 33.32 36.53
CA ILE A 343 -20.11 32.80 37.73
C ILE A 343 -20.87 31.65 38.44
N ARG A 344 -20.13 30.54 38.60
CA ARG A 344 -20.13 29.50 39.68
C ARG A 344 -21.40 28.81 40.21
N ASN A 345 -21.19 27.52 40.49
CA ASN A 345 -21.72 26.68 41.57
C ASN A 345 -22.41 27.40 42.74
N ASN A 346 -23.35 26.68 43.37
CA ASN A 346 -23.38 26.62 44.83
C ASN A 346 -23.92 25.29 45.38
N ASP A 347 -23.48 24.95 46.60
CA ASP A 347 -23.74 23.70 47.33
C ASP A 347 -25.15 23.56 47.91
N VAL A 348 -25.52 22.34 48.35
CA VAL A 348 -25.86 21.90 49.74
C VAL A 348 -25.98 20.36 49.66
N GLY A 349 -25.51 19.49 50.57
CA GLY A 349 -24.76 19.52 51.85
C GLY A 349 -24.84 18.10 52.48
N GLY A 350 -24.10 17.66 53.50
CA GLY A 350 -23.01 18.27 54.28
C GLY A 350 -22.57 17.34 55.45
N GLY A 351 -21.55 17.75 56.22
CA GLY A 351 -21.10 17.14 57.48
C GLY A 351 -20.11 15.95 57.37
N SER A 352 -19.16 15.75 58.30
CA SER A 352 -18.76 16.55 59.47
C SER A 352 -17.39 16.10 60.05
N HIS A 353 -16.75 16.94 60.88
CA HIS A 353 -15.54 16.71 61.72
C HIS A 353 -14.19 16.65 60.97
N GLY A 354 -13.08 17.27 61.43
CA GLY A 354 -12.91 18.24 62.53
C GLY A 354 -11.45 18.41 62.98
N ASN A 355 -11.02 19.67 63.24
CA ASN A 355 -9.76 20.13 63.86
C ASN A 355 -8.41 19.88 63.12
N GLY A 356 -7.47 20.83 63.01
CA GLY A 356 -7.53 22.27 63.30
C GLY A 356 -6.15 22.94 63.50
N SER A 357 -6.03 24.24 63.15
CA SER A 357 -5.02 25.24 63.63
C SER A 357 -3.52 24.99 63.33
N VAL A 358 -2.61 25.95 63.06
CA VAL A 358 -2.44 27.38 63.43
C VAL A 358 -1.73 28.17 62.27
N SER A 359 -1.69 29.51 62.36
CA SER A 359 -0.93 30.51 61.55
C SER A 359 0.59 30.24 61.44
N SER A 360 1.47 30.99 60.74
CA SER A 360 1.60 32.45 60.42
C SER A 360 2.87 32.62 59.53
N ASP A 361 3.21 33.68 58.76
CA ASP A 361 2.58 34.98 58.37
C ASP A 361 3.34 35.59 57.13
N PHE A 362 3.02 36.84 56.75
CA PHE A 362 3.58 37.72 55.67
C PHE A 362 4.93 38.40 56.05
N PRO A 363 5.65 39.22 55.21
CA PRO A 363 5.29 40.01 53.99
C PRO A 363 6.22 39.71 52.76
N GLU A 364 6.50 40.52 51.71
CA GLU A 364 6.30 41.95 51.31
C GLU A 364 6.30 42.03 49.74
N GLU A 365 5.59 42.92 49.03
CA GLU A 365 6.01 44.23 48.41
C GLU A 365 7.49 44.34 47.93
N LYS A 366 7.89 44.97 46.80
CA LYS A 366 7.30 46.07 45.97
C LYS A 366 8.02 46.23 44.58
N GLU A 367 7.69 47.32 43.85
CA GLU A 367 8.22 47.90 42.58
C GLU A 367 7.29 47.67 41.37
N GLU A 368 6.38 48.59 41.01
CA GLU A 368 6.48 49.98 40.50
C GLU A 368 6.60 50.07 38.96
N GLU A 369 5.61 50.74 38.35
CA GLU A 369 5.47 51.02 36.92
C GLU A 369 6.06 52.41 36.59
N GLU A 370 6.56 52.60 35.37
CA GLU A 370 6.44 53.90 34.70
C GLU A 370 6.26 53.73 33.18
N GLU A 371 5.56 54.69 32.57
CA GLU A 371 4.85 54.58 31.28
C GLU A 371 5.47 55.54 30.24
N MET A 372 5.40 55.22 28.94
CA MET A 372 4.88 56.13 27.87
C MET A 372 5.29 55.80 26.41
N VAL A 373 4.23 55.64 25.60
CA VAL A 373 4.02 56.23 24.25
C VAL A 373 4.91 55.80 23.06
N THR A 374 4.25 55.19 22.05
CA THR A 374 4.46 55.58 20.65
C THR A 374 3.16 55.60 19.84
N LEU A 375 2.65 56.83 19.65
CA LEU A 375 1.80 57.39 18.60
C LEU A 375 1.20 56.47 17.50
N ASN A 376 -0.14 56.52 17.38
CA ASN A 376 -0.85 56.28 16.12
C ASN A 376 -0.60 57.43 15.13
N LEU A 377 -0.34 57.11 13.86
CA LEU A 377 -0.48 58.02 12.72
C LEU A 377 -1.06 57.26 11.53
N GLU A 378 -2.31 57.53 11.19
CA GLU A 378 -2.90 57.22 9.88
C GLU A 378 -2.52 58.33 8.89
N PHE A 379 -2.30 57.99 7.60
CA PHE A 379 -2.69 58.82 6.45
C PHE A 379 -2.67 58.01 5.14
N GLU A 380 -3.33 58.57 4.12
CA GLU A 380 -3.90 57.91 2.93
C GLU A 380 -2.97 57.83 1.70
N GLU A 381 -3.42 57.02 0.71
CA GLU A 381 -3.22 57.11 -0.76
C GLU A 381 -1.77 57.20 -1.32
N ASP A 382 -1.40 56.53 -2.42
CA ASP A 382 -2.04 56.72 -3.72
C ASP A 382 -1.69 55.62 -4.78
N LEU A 383 -2.48 55.57 -5.85
CA LEU A 383 -2.31 54.70 -7.02
C LEU A 383 -1.42 55.34 -8.09
N VAL A 384 -0.41 54.62 -8.59
CA VAL A 384 0.12 54.86 -9.95
C VAL A 384 0.29 53.55 -10.72
N SER A 385 -0.63 53.33 -11.66
CA SER A 385 -0.46 52.36 -12.75
C SER A 385 0.13 53.07 -13.96
N PHE A 386 1.06 52.43 -14.68
CA PHE A 386 1.25 52.70 -16.11
C PHE A 386 1.62 51.42 -16.87
N CYS A 387 0.73 51.01 -17.78
CA CYS A 387 1.01 50.00 -18.80
C CYS A 387 1.76 50.64 -19.99
N LEU A 388 2.53 49.84 -20.73
CA LEU A 388 2.80 50.10 -22.16
C LEU A 388 2.73 48.83 -23.01
N ILE A 389 2.39 49.07 -24.28
CA ILE A 389 1.61 48.25 -25.23
C ILE A 389 2.04 48.75 -26.65
N ASP A 390 2.13 47.96 -27.73
CA ASP A 390 1.77 46.55 -27.98
C ASP A 390 2.84 45.83 -28.84
N ASP A 391 2.53 44.61 -29.32
CA ASP A 391 2.92 43.99 -30.60
C ASP A 391 4.41 43.77 -30.98
N ASP A 392 4.75 42.52 -31.36
CA ASP A 392 5.07 42.23 -32.77
C ASP A 392 4.97 40.73 -33.12
N PHE A 393 4.23 40.41 -34.20
CA PHE A 393 3.94 39.03 -34.65
C PHE A 393 4.58 38.78 -36.02
N SER A 394 5.86 38.36 -36.08
CA SER A 394 6.52 38.05 -37.36
C SER A 394 6.50 36.55 -37.68
N ILE A 395 5.62 36.14 -38.59
CA ILE A 395 5.66 34.81 -39.23
C ILE A 395 6.79 34.82 -40.25
N MET A 396 7.76 33.91 -40.12
CA MET A 396 8.59 33.49 -41.27
C MET A 396 8.27 32.05 -41.66
N ASN A 397 8.03 31.86 -42.95
CA ASN A 397 7.78 30.57 -43.56
C ASN A 397 9.05 29.71 -43.51
N ILE A 398 8.89 28.41 -43.28
CA ILE A 398 9.87 27.42 -43.72
C ILE A 398 9.13 26.46 -44.63
N GLU A 399 9.44 26.57 -45.92
CA GLU A 399 8.97 25.66 -46.96
C GLU A 399 9.72 24.32 -46.81
N PHE A 400 9.00 23.21 -46.94
CA PHE A 400 9.61 21.91 -47.17
C PHE A 400 9.81 21.74 -48.67
N GLU A 401 10.98 22.13 -49.18
CA GLU A 401 11.50 21.52 -50.42
C GLU A 401 12.22 20.22 -50.05
N THR A 402 11.55 19.11 -50.35
CA THR A 402 12.24 17.85 -50.58
C THR A 402 12.83 17.89 -51.98
N ASP A 403 14.15 17.74 -52.11
CA ASP A 403 14.67 17.20 -53.36
C ASP A 403 15.84 16.25 -53.16
N PHE A 404 15.94 15.29 -54.07
CA PHE A 404 16.85 14.15 -54.06
C PHE A 404 17.88 14.32 -55.19
N MET A 405 18.93 13.49 -55.16
CA MET A 405 19.86 13.19 -56.28
C MET A 405 21.11 14.07 -56.54
N LEU A 406 22.23 13.34 -56.54
CA LEU A 406 23.32 13.31 -57.53
C LEU A 406 24.47 14.34 -57.49
N ASN A 407 25.65 13.79 -57.16
CA ASN A 407 26.94 13.92 -57.86
C ASN A 407 27.35 15.28 -58.45
N THR A 408 28.42 15.87 -57.91
CA THR A 408 29.61 16.13 -58.75
C THR A 408 30.90 16.25 -57.93
N VAL A 409 32.01 15.80 -58.55
CA VAL A 409 33.39 16.02 -58.11
C VAL A 409 33.91 17.30 -58.75
N GLN A 410 34.59 18.19 -58.00
CA GLN A 410 35.72 18.95 -58.55
C GLN A 410 36.64 19.61 -57.51
N PHE A 411 37.82 20.02 -58.00
CA PHE A 411 39.02 20.43 -57.28
C PHE A 411 39.19 21.96 -57.16
N GLY A 412 39.99 22.38 -56.17
CA GLY A 412 40.70 23.68 -56.13
C GLY A 412 40.05 24.75 -55.25
N GLY A 413 40.79 25.62 -54.56
CA GLY A 413 42.24 25.69 -54.38
C GLY A 413 42.68 26.93 -53.61
N SER A 414 43.83 26.87 -52.93
CA SER A 414 44.68 27.98 -52.46
C SER A 414 44.03 29.25 -51.84
N ASN A 415 44.36 29.54 -50.57
CA ASN A 415 45.35 30.60 -50.37
C ASN A 415 46.09 30.58 -49.02
N ASP A 416 47.38 30.80 -49.18
CA ASP A 416 48.51 30.77 -48.25
C ASP A 416 48.48 31.91 -47.20
N ARG A 417 49.07 31.66 -46.01
CA ARG A 417 49.99 32.57 -45.29
C ARG A 417 50.45 32.03 -43.93
N THR A 418 51.72 31.63 -43.87
CA THR A 418 52.59 31.56 -42.68
C THR A 418 53.98 32.11 -43.12
N PRO A 419 55.11 32.07 -42.36
CA PRO A 419 55.35 31.82 -40.93
C PRO A 419 56.07 33.08 -40.34
N PRO A 420 57.22 33.12 -39.60
CA PRO A 420 58.28 32.14 -39.21
C PRO A 420 58.05 31.54 -37.78
N HIS A 421 58.85 30.68 -37.11
CA HIS A 421 60.08 29.87 -37.30
C HIS A 421 60.14 28.83 -36.12
N ARG A 422 60.96 27.76 -36.02
CA ARG A 422 62.06 27.18 -36.84
C ARG A 422 62.17 25.63 -36.65
N CYS A 423 63.34 25.06 -36.93
CA CYS A 423 63.74 23.63 -36.97
C CYS A 423 64.21 23.09 -35.60
N SER A 424 64.55 21.80 -35.36
CA SER A 424 65.10 20.67 -36.17
C SER A 424 65.07 19.35 -35.34
N LEU A 425 65.16 18.08 -35.82
CA LEU A 425 65.34 17.46 -37.15
C LEU A 425 64.92 15.94 -37.14
N LEU A 426 65.41 15.13 -38.09
CA LEU A 426 65.26 13.66 -38.32
C LEU A 426 66.67 12.97 -38.31
N PRO A 427 66.90 11.63 -38.45
CA PRO A 427 66.14 10.65 -39.26
C PRO A 427 66.07 9.14 -38.83
N ALA A 428 65.43 8.37 -39.73
CA ALA A 428 65.00 6.96 -39.74
C ALA A 428 66.06 5.82 -39.76
N ILE A 429 65.58 4.56 -39.63
CA ILE A 429 66.01 3.23 -40.18
C ILE A 429 65.13 2.16 -39.47
N ALA A 430 64.25 1.33 -40.06
CA ALA A 430 64.32 0.31 -41.14
C ALA A 430 64.84 -1.10 -40.70
N ASN A 431 63.94 -2.12 -40.73
CA ASN A 431 64.14 -3.59 -40.72
C ASN A 431 64.93 -4.21 -39.53
N SER A 432 64.58 -5.38 -38.96
CA SER A 432 64.45 -6.67 -39.66
C SER A 432 63.98 -7.83 -38.75
N ILE A 433 63.69 -8.98 -39.37
CA ILE A 433 63.26 -10.27 -38.81
C ILE A 433 64.45 -11.06 -38.21
N LYS A 434 64.26 -11.72 -37.05
CA LYS A 434 64.65 -13.15 -36.82
C LYS A 434 64.31 -13.70 -35.43
N ALA A 435 63.72 -14.89 -35.43
CA ALA A 435 63.69 -15.79 -34.27
C ALA A 435 65.02 -16.55 -34.12
N ARG A 436 65.40 -16.94 -32.89
CA ARG A 436 66.02 -18.25 -32.61
C ARG A 436 66.11 -18.62 -31.12
N ASN A 437 65.54 -19.79 -30.82
CA ASN A 437 65.79 -20.63 -29.64
C ASN A 437 67.30 -20.81 -29.33
N LEU A 438 67.68 -20.93 -28.04
CA LEU A 438 68.08 -22.21 -27.41
C LEU A 438 68.73 -22.09 -25.99
N ARG A 439 68.43 -23.11 -25.16
CA ARG A 439 69.22 -23.74 -24.04
C ARG A 439 69.13 -23.23 -22.59
N ARG A 440 68.81 -24.21 -21.71
CA ARG A 440 69.07 -24.30 -20.26
C ARG A 440 70.52 -24.76 -19.98
N PRO A 441 70.97 -24.80 -18.71
CA PRO A 441 70.89 -26.01 -17.83
C PRO A 441 70.19 -25.70 -16.46
N ASP A 442 69.43 -26.59 -15.79
CA ASP A 442 69.77 -27.81 -14.97
C ASP A 442 70.32 -27.48 -13.55
N PHE A 443 70.13 -28.26 -12.46
CA PHE A 443 69.48 -29.59 -12.25
C PHE A 443 68.94 -29.80 -10.80
N THR A 444 67.96 -30.73 -10.65
CA THR A 444 67.48 -31.55 -9.47
C THR A 444 66.03 -31.28 -9.00
N GLY A 445 65.28 -32.20 -8.38
CA GLY A 445 65.45 -33.65 -8.04
C GLY A 445 64.54 -34.04 -6.84
N THR A 446 64.00 -35.25 -6.62
CA THR A 446 64.04 -36.58 -7.28
C THR A 446 62.65 -37.30 -7.16
N VAL A 447 62.57 -38.65 -7.22
CA VAL A 447 61.34 -39.51 -7.10
C VAL A 447 61.72 -40.86 -6.44
N PRO A 448 60.79 -41.71 -5.93
CA PRO A 448 60.30 -42.92 -6.66
C PRO A 448 58.80 -43.30 -6.37
N ALA A 449 58.08 -44.25 -7.01
CA ALA A 449 58.25 -45.07 -8.24
C ALA A 449 56.93 -45.83 -8.64
N GLY A 450 56.87 -46.37 -9.88
CA GLY A 450 55.98 -47.48 -10.34
C GLY A 450 54.97 -47.11 -11.46
N SER A 451 55.19 -47.26 -12.78
CA SER A 451 55.44 -48.44 -13.67
C SER A 451 54.19 -49.33 -13.90
N VAL A 452 53.73 -49.75 -15.09
CA VAL A 452 54.33 -50.00 -16.44
C VAL A 452 53.30 -49.84 -17.63
N VAL A 453 53.65 -49.08 -18.69
CA VAL A 453 53.63 -49.30 -20.20
C VAL A 453 52.71 -50.44 -20.80
N PRO A 454 52.01 -50.36 -21.99
CA PRO A 454 52.44 -49.80 -23.32
C PRO A 454 51.45 -48.98 -24.20
N LEU A 455 52.00 -48.44 -25.32
CA LEU A 455 51.36 -47.78 -26.48
C LEU A 455 50.58 -48.72 -27.42
N ILE A 456 49.60 -48.18 -28.18
CA ILE A 456 49.28 -48.55 -29.59
C ILE A 456 48.90 -47.27 -30.40
N LEU A 457 49.16 -47.27 -31.73
CA LEU A 457 48.87 -46.21 -32.72
C LEU A 457 47.45 -46.30 -33.34
N MET A 458 47.01 -45.20 -33.98
CA MET A 458 46.37 -45.06 -35.33
C MET A 458 45.45 -43.82 -35.31
N GLU A 459 45.64 -42.78 -36.11
CA GLU A 459 45.56 -42.61 -37.57
C GLU A 459 44.16 -42.67 -38.22
N ALA A 460 43.85 -41.59 -38.94
CA ALA A 460 43.20 -41.55 -40.26
C ALA A 460 41.70 -41.91 -40.44
N THR A 461 40.84 -40.89 -40.24
CA THR A 461 39.90 -40.37 -41.28
C THR A 461 38.88 -41.38 -41.91
N PRO A 462 38.23 -41.14 -43.08
CA PRO A 462 36.82 -40.76 -43.05
C PRO A 462 35.90 -41.66 -43.89
N PHE A 463 34.62 -41.81 -43.53
CA PHE A 463 33.60 -42.26 -44.50
C PHE A 463 32.23 -41.60 -44.28
N SER A 464 31.87 -40.73 -45.22
CA SER A 464 30.47 -40.45 -45.56
C SER A 464 29.97 -41.54 -46.54
N ILE A 465 28.66 -41.78 -46.60
CA ILE A 465 27.82 -41.82 -47.83
C ILE A 465 26.58 -42.72 -47.66
N ALA A 466 25.40 -42.07 -47.76
CA ALA A 466 24.11 -42.58 -48.27
C ALA A 466 23.48 -43.81 -47.53
N VAL A 467 22.22 -44.20 -47.76
CA VAL A 467 21.57 -44.53 -49.05
C VAL A 467 20.07 -44.23 -49.06
N SER A 468 19.66 -43.36 -50.00
CA SER A 468 18.39 -43.34 -50.78
C SER A 468 17.03 -43.19 -50.02
N SER A 469 16.00 -42.53 -50.58
CA SER A 469 15.52 -42.76 -51.95
C SER A 469 14.80 -41.56 -52.60
N SER A 470 15.26 -41.27 -53.84
CA SER A 470 14.49 -41.22 -55.09
C SER A 470 13.21 -40.36 -55.24
N ARG A 471 13.37 -39.27 -56.01
CA ARG A 471 12.75 -38.99 -57.35
C ARG A 471 11.24 -39.30 -57.53
N THR A 472 10.42 -38.44 -58.13
CA THR A 472 10.57 -37.86 -59.49
C THR A 472 9.68 -36.62 -59.72
N VAL A 473 9.93 -35.89 -60.80
CA VAL A 473 9.41 -34.55 -61.17
C VAL A 473 8.12 -34.63 -62.05
N ILE A 474 7.54 -33.45 -62.36
CA ILE A 474 6.73 -33.05 -63.53
C ILE A 474 5.19 -33.02 -63.32
N ARG A 475 4.61 -31.81 -63.20
CA ARG A 475 3.72 -31.19 -64.23
C ARG A 475 3.35 -29.73 -63.90
N SER A 476 2.79 -29.03 -64.88
CA SER A 476 2.80 -27.57 -65.03
C SER A 476 1.42 -26.95 -65.25
N PHE A 477 1.16 -25.77 -64.64
CA PHE A 477 0.16 -24.75 -65.04
C PHE A 477 -1.32 -25.18 -65.13
N PRO A 478 -2.28 -24.27 -65.39
CA PRO A 478 -2.48 -22.92 -64.83
C PRO A 478 -3.93 -22.72 -64.32
N SER A 479 -4.23 -21.59 -63.67
CA SER A 479 -5.43 -20.78 -64.00
C SER A 479 -5.51 -19.50 -63.15
N SER A 480 -5.11 -18.39 -63.75
CA SER A 480 -5.62 -17.06 -63.41
C SER A 480 -6.92 -16.81 -64.19
N PHE A 481 -7.99 -16.34 -63.55
CA PHE A 481 -9.04 -15.58 -64.24
C PHE A 481 -9.63 -14.49 -63.35
N HIS A 482 -8.97 -13.34 -63.44
CA HIS A 482 -9.52 -12.00 -63.67
C HIS A 482 -11.04 -11.74 -63.77
N THR A 483 -11.31 -10.44 -63.58
CA THR A 483 -12.44 -9.62 -64.04
C THR A 483 -13.76 -9.76 -63.27
N SER A 484 -14.19 -8.77 -62.49
CA SER A 484 -14.45 -7.34 -62.79
C SER A 484 -15.69 -7.11 -63.66
N SER A 485 -16.69 -6.43 -63.10
CA SER A 485 -17.62 -5.48 -63.75
C SER A 485 -18.61 -4.94 -62.72
N LEU A 486 -19.22 -3.76 -62.82
CA LEU A 486 -18.96 -2.48 -63.50
C LEU A 486 -19.79 -1.46 -62.67
N VAL A 487 -19.25 -0.34 -62.18
CA VAL A 487 -19.07 0.94 -62.90
C VAL A 487 -20.39 1.68 -63.24
N PHE A 488 -20.48 2.88 -62.64
CA PHE A 488 -20.96 4.17 -63.20
C PHE A 488 -22.34 4.78 -62.86
N LEU A 489 -22.24 6.06 -62.44
CA LEU A 489 -23.17 7.19 -62.58
C LEU A 489 -24.41 7.21 -61.64
N ARG A 490 -24.88 8.38 -61.17
CA ARG A 490 -24.76 9.74 -61.76
C ARG A 490 -24.94 10.92 -60.77
N ASN A 491 -24.18 12.00 -61.02
CA ASN A 491 -24.46 13.43 -60.78
C ASN A 491 -24.66 14.04 -59.37
N ASN A 492 -23.60 14.73 -58.91
CA ASN A 492 -23.47 16.20 -58.83
C ASN A 492 -24.63 17.10 -58.35
N ARG A 493 -24.31 17.92 -57.32
CA ARG A 493 -24.49 19.41 -57.12
C ARG A 493 -24.65 19.68 -55.60
N TYR A 494 -24.04 20.68 -54.93
CA TYR A 494 -23.11 21.74 -55.31
C TYR A 494 -22.36 22.31 -54.07
N LYS A 495 -21.17 22.90 -54.28
CA LYS A 495 -20.54 24.01 -53.52
C LYS A 495 -20.09 23.84 -52.05
N THR A 496 -18.80 23.51 -51.90
CA THR A 496 -17.76 24.29 -51.17
C THR A 496 -18.17 25.38 -50.16
N CYS A 497 -17.57 25.32 -48.96
CA CYS A 497 -16.86 26.42 -48.30
C CYS A 497 -15.69 25.89 -47.45
N HIS A 498 -14.61 26.66 -47.31
CA HIS A 498 -13.36 26.25 -46.66
C HIS A 498 -13.43 26.31 -45.12
N LEU A 499 -12.67 25.42 -44.45
CA LEU A 499 -11.97 25.77 -43.21
C LEU A 499 -10.68 24.96 -43.07
N LYS A 500 -9.58 25.66 -42.76
CA LYS A 500 -8.24 25.07 -42.61
C LYS A 500 -8.14 24.34 -41.26
N VAL A 501 -7.79 23.06 -41.27
CA VAL A 501 -7.30 22.37 -40.06
C VAL A 501 -5.79 22.58 -39.98
N LYS A 502 -5.31 23.33 -38.98
CA LYS A 502 -3.90 23.31 -38.59
C LYS A 502 -3.63 22.01 -37.82
N SER A 503 -2.64 21.24 -38.25
CA SER A 503 -2.14 20.11 -37.46
C SER A 503 -1.23 20.62 -36.34
N THR A 504 -1.63 20.42 -35.09
CA THR A 504 -0.69 20.41 -33.95
C THR A 504 -0.45 18.96 -33.56
N GLY A 505 0.53 18.34 -34.22
CA GLY A 505 0.87 16.95 -33.97
C GLY A 505 1.40 16.77 -32.54
N LYS A 506 0.80 15.85 -31.77
CA LYS A 506 1.55 15.17 -30.71
C LYS A 506 2.71 14.44 -31.42
N PHE A 507 3.95 14.74 -31.04
CA PHE A 507 5.13 13.99 -31.49
C PHE A 507 5.15 12.60 -30.84
N ALA A 508 4.21 11.74 -31.27
CA ALA A 508 4.33 10.31 -31.12
C ALA A 508 5.33 9.82 -32.18
N VAL A 509 6.63 9.90 -31.85
CA VAL A 509 7.66 9.20 -32.63
C VAL A 509 7.48 7.70 -32.39
N ARG A 510 6.53 7.09 -33.11
CA ARG A 510 6.61 5.66 -33.41
C ARG A 510 7.84 5.49 -34.31
N ALA A 511 9.00 5.28 -33.68
CA ALA A 511 10.15 4.77 -34.37
C ALA A 511 9.72 3.50 -35.11
N SER A 512 9.99 3.44 -36.41
CA SER A 512 9.84 2.22 -37.20
C SER A 512 10.59 1.09 -36.50
N PHE A 513 9.99 -0.10 -36.40
CA PHE A 513 10.56 -1.30 -35.77
C PHE A 513 11.94 -1.65 -36.38
N SER A 514 13.00 -1.06 -35.84
CA SER A 514 14.39 -1.42 -36.08
C SER A 514 14.85 -2.28 -34.91
N GLY A 515 15.54 -3.40 -35.17
CA GLY A 515 16.04 -4.33 -34.14
C GLY A 515 17.20 -3.79 -33.29
N ASP A 516 17.09 -2.56 -32.81
CA ASP A 516 18.05 -1.82 -31.98
C ASP A 516 17.43 -1.34 -30.65
N SER A 517 16.18 -1.75 -30.38
CA SER A 517 15.41 -1.51 -29.14
C SER A 517 15.74 -2.48 -28.00
N VAL A 518 16.54 -3.52 -28.25
CA VAL A 518 16.86 -4.57 -27.27
C VAL A 518 18.13 -4.23 -26.49
N VAL A 519 18.01 -4.23 -25.17
CA VAL A 519 19.11 -4.09 -24.21
C VAL A 519 19.44 -5.46 -23.63
N THR A 520 20.72 -5.84 -23.62
CA THR A 520 21.15 -7.05 -22.92
C THR A 520 21.39 -6.71 -21.45
N LEU A 521 20.80 -7.48 -20.54
CA LEU A 521 20.87 -7.25 -19.09
C LEU A 521 21.51 -8.45 -18.39
N LEU A 522 22.59 -8.22 -17.63
CA LEU A 522 23.23 -9.27 -16.84
C LEU A 522 22.66 -9.28 -15.43
N ASP A 523 21.84 -10.29 -15.13
CA ASP A 523 21.32 -10.57 -13.79
C ASP A 523 22.05 -11.81 -13.22
N TYR A 524 22.84 -11.61 -12.16
CA TYR A 524 23.56 -12.71 -11.50
C TYR A 524 22.74 -13.37 -10.37
N GLY A 525 21.54 -12.88 -10.07
CA GLY A 525 20.55 -13.53 -9.19
C GLY A 525 20.30 -12.87 -7.83
N ALA A 526 20.88 -11.70 -7.55
CA ALA A 526 20.75 -11.00 -6.27
C ALA A 526 20.18 -9.57 -6.42
N GLY A 527 19.29 -9.21 -5.50
CA GLY A 527 18.80 -7.85 -5.28
C GLY A 527 17.69 -7.39 -6.22
N ASN A 528 17.42 -6.08 -6.18
CA ASN A 528 16.31 -5.45 -6.91
C ASN A 528 16.63 -5.13 -8.38
N VAL A 529 16.87 -6.15 -9.19
CA VAL A 529 17.06 -5.97 -10.64
C VAL A 529 15.74 -5.56 -11.33
N ARG A 530 14.57 -5.72 -10.66
CA ARG A 530 13.26 -5.30 -11.19
C ARG A 530 13.21 -3.80 -11.48
N SER A 531 13.75 -2.95 -10.60
CA SER A 531 13.77 -1.49 -10.81
C SER A 531 14.54 -1.08 -12.07
N VAL A 532 15.69 -1.73 -12.34
CA VAL A 532 16.47 -1.50 -13.58
C VAL A 532 15.67 -1.96 -14.81
N ARG A 533 15.04 -3.14 -14.74
CA ARG A 533 14.17 -3.64 -15.82
C ARG A 533 13.01 -2.69 -16.11
N ASN A 534 12.39 -2.14 -15.08
CA ASN A 534 11.28 -1.21 -15.21
C ASN A 534 11.72 0.14 -15.79
N ALA A 535 12.87 0.68 -15.38
CA ALA A 535 13.42 1.91 -15.94
C ALA A 535 13.76 1.77 -17.44
N ILE A 536 14.32 0.63 -17.87
CA ILE A 536 14.61 0.34 -19.28
C ILE A 536 13.30 0.27 -20.10
N ARG A 537 12.29 -0.45 -19.60
CA ARG A 537 10.96 -0.56 -20.24
C ARG A 537 10.22 0.77 -20.31
N TYR A 538 10.28 1.56 -19.24
CA TYR A 538 9.70 2.91 -19.17
C TYR A 538 10.32 3.87 -20.21
N LEU A 539 11.60 3.66 -20.54
CA LEU A 539 12.30 4.38 -21.62
C LEU A 539 12.00 3.83 -23.02
N GLY A 540 11.15 2.80 -23.17
CA GLY A 540 10.71 2.24 -24.44
C GLY A 540 11.62 1.17 -25.03
N PHE A 541 12.43 0.50 -24.20
CA PHE A 541 13.36 -0.54 -24.63
C PHE A 541 12.94 -1.94 -24.15
N ASP A 542 13.19 -2.93 -25.00
CA ASP A 542 13.03 -4.35 -24.71
C ASP A 542 14.28 -4.90 -23.99
N ILE A 543 14.13 -6.01 -23.27
CA ILE A 543 15.21 -6.61 -22.49
C ILE A 543 15.45 -8.04 -22.95
N LYS A 544 16.74 -8.39 -23.11
CA LYS A 544 17.22 -9.77 -23.21
C LYS A 544 18.12 -10.06 -22.00
N ASP A 545 17.69 -10.94 -21.11
CA ASP A 545 18.54 -11.39 -20.00
C ASP A 545 19.70 -12.27 -20.51
N VAL A 546 20.88 -12.10 -19.93
CA VAL A 546 22.05 -12.96 -20.17
C VAL A 546 21.82 -14.34 -19.55
N GLN A 547 21.95 -15.39 -20.35
CA GLN A 547 21.93 -16.78 -19.88
C GLN A 547 23.31 -17.44 -20.03
N THR A 548 24.04 -17.14 -21.12
CA THR A 548 25.38 -17.71 -21.38
C THR A 548 26.44 -16.63 -21.67
N PRO A 549 27.74 -16.95 -21.61
CA PRO A 549 28.81 -16.03 -22.02
C PRO A 549 28.67 -15.49 -23.46
N GLU A 550 28.08 -16.27 -24.37
CA GLU A 550 27.80 -15.84 -25.74
C GLU A 550 26.75 -14.72 -25.81
N ASP A 551 25.82 -14.63 -24.86
CA ASP A 551 24.86 -13.51 -24.82
C ASP A 551 25.57 -12.18 -24.55
N ILE A 552 26.58 -12.20 -23.68
CA ILE A 552 27.48 -11.06 -23.39
C ILE A 552 28.24 -10.70 -24.66
N LEU A 553 28.94 -11.68 -25.26
CA LEU A 553 29.75 -11.46 -26.47
C LEU A 553 28.92 -11.02 -27.68
N ASN A 554 27.62 -11.28 -27.73
CA ASN A 554 26.73 -10.82 -28.80
C ASN A 554 25.94 -9.53 -28.45
N ALA A 555 26.01 -9.01 -27.22
CA ALA A 555 25.21 -7.87 -26.76
C ALA A 555 25.48 -6.57 -27.55
N LYS A 556 24.45 -5.95 -28.12
CA LYS A 556 24.59 -4.64 -28.79
C LYS A 556 24.91 -3.52 -27.80
N ARG A 557 24.22 -3.54 -26.66
CA ARG A 557 24.46 -2.72 -25.46
C ARG A 557 24.24 -3.64 -24.26
N LEU A 558 25.13 -3.59 -23.28
CA LEU A 558 25.09 -4.42 -22.08
C LEU A 558 24.94 -3.54 -20.84
N ILE A 559 23.95 -3.84 -20.01
CA ILE A 559 23.82 -3.25 -18.67
C ILE A 559 24.08 -4.35 -17.65
N PHE A 560 24.98 -4.08 -16.71
CA PHE A 560 25.27 -4.94 -15.57
C PHE A 560 24.94 -4.21 -14.25
N PRO A 561 23.72 -4.36 -13.73
CA PRO A 561 23.40 -3.93 -12.38
C PRO A 561 23.87 -4.94 -11.33
N GLY A 562 24.21 -4.47 -10.13
CA GLY A 562 24.33 -5.37 -9.00
C GLY A 562 24.15 -4.73 -7.64
N VAL A 563 23.61 -5.52 -6.72
CA VAL A 563 23.26 -5.17 -5.34
C VAL A 563 23.57 -6.37 -4.46
N GLY A 564 24.39 -6.17 -3.43
CA GLY A 564 24.86 -7.22 -2.52
C GLY A 564 26.38 -7.30 -2.48
N ALA A 565 26.89 -8.37 -1.85
CA ALA A 565 28.31 -8.50 -1.59
C ALA A 565 29.15 -8.84 -2.85
N PHE A 566 30.39 -8.36 -2.86
CA PHE A 566 31.36 -8.49 -3.95
C PHE A 566 31.79 -9.94 -4.23
N ALA A 567 32.06 -10.73 -3.19
CA ALA A 567 32.53 -12.11 -3.35
C ALA A 567 31.49 -13.03 -4.01
N PRO A 568 30.23 -13.11 -3.53
CA PRO A 568 29.21 -13.93 -4.17
C PRO A 568 28.98 -13.57 -5.65
N ALA A 569 29.07 -12.28 -6.00
CA ALA A 569 28.94 -11.87 -7.41
C ALA A 569 30.11 -12.38 -8.27
N MET A 570 31.35 -12.23 -7.82
CA MET A 570 32.53 -12.77 -8.53
C MET A 570 32.50 -14.30 -8.62
N ASP A 571 32.07 -15.00 -7.57
CA ASP A 571 31.92 -16.45 -7.60
C ASP A 571 30.91 -16.89 -8.66
N VAL A 572 29.74 -16.23 -8.76
CA VAL A 572 28.75 -16.52 -9.80
C VAL A 572 29.29 -16.22 -11.19
N LEU A 573 29.96 -15.09 -11.40
CA LEU A 573 30.53 -14.71 -12.70
C LEU A 573 31.63 -15.66 -13.16
N ASN A 574 32.51 -16.09 -12.26
CA ASN A 574 33.58 -17.04 -12.55
C ASN A 574 33.02 -18.44 -12.84
N ASN A 575 32.13 -18.95 -11.98
CA ASN A 575 31.55 -20.29 -12.13
C ASN A 575 30.70 -20.45 -13.40
N LYS A 576 30.12 -19.36 -13.92
CA LYS A 576 29.36 -19.33 -15.18
C LYS A 576 30.21 -18.97 -16.41
N GLY A 577 31.51 -18.72 -16.28
CA GLY A 577 32.38 -18.24 -17.36
C GLY A 577 32.04 -16.84 -17.88
N MET A 578 31.23 -16.07 -17.14
CA MET A 578 30.78 -14.74 -17.54
C MET A 578 31.85 -13.66 -17.32
N ALA A 579 32.77 -13.87 -16.36
CA ALA A 579 33.86 -12.92 -16.08
C ALA A 579 34.78 -12.71 -17.30
N GLU A 580 35.23 -13.79 -17.96
CA GLU A 580 36.10 -13.71 -19.14
C GLU A 580 35.39 -13.05 -20.33
N ALA A 581 34.10 -13.33 -20.51
CA ALA A 581 33.28 -12.70 -21.54
C ALA A 581 33.02 -11.22 -21.26
N LEU A 582 32.85 -10.80 -19.99
CA LEU A 582 32.75 -9.40 -19.60
C LEU A 582 34.05 -8.63 -19.90
N CYS A 583 35.20 -9.15 -19.49
CA CYS A 583 36.50 -8.54 -19.82
C CYS A 583 36.66 -8.40 -21.34
N THR A 584 36.43 -9.48 -22.09
CA THR A 584 36.49 -9.47 -23.55
C THR A 584 35.53 -8.43 -24.17
N TYR A 585 34.31 -8.29 -23.64
CA TYR A 585 33.34 -7.32 -24.12
C TYR A 585 33.79 -5.87 -23.92
N ILE A 586 34.30 -5.59 -22.71
CA ILE A 586 34.73 -4.26 -22.27
C ILE A 586 36.03 -3.83 -22.95
N GLU A 587 37.00 -4.73 -23.10
CA GLU A 587 38.27 -4.48 -23.80
C GLU A 587 38.08 -4.19 -25.31
N ASN A 588 36.98 -4.68 -25.90
CA ASN A 588 36.58 -4.36 -27.28
C ASN A 588 35.81 -3.02 -27.42
N ASP A 589 35.81 -2.17 -26.38
CA ASP A 589 35.18 -0.83 -26.36
C ASP A 589 33.70 -0.84 -26.78
N ARG A 590 32.94 -1.80 -26.25
CA ARG A 590 31.51 -1.96 -26.56
C ARG A 590 30.62 -1.28 -25.54
N PRO A 591 29.40 -0.82 -25.92
CA PRO A 591 28.52 -0.08 -25.02
C PRO A 591 28.16 -0.87 -23.76
N PHE A 592 28.77 -0.49 -22.63
CA PHE A 592 28.63 -1.13 -21.33
C PHE A 592 28.22 -0.11 -20.28
N LEU A 593 27.26 -0.46 -19.42
CA LEU A 593 26.91 0.29 -18.22
C LEU A 593 26.91 -0.61 -16.98
N GLY A 594 27.93 -0.45 -16.14
CA GLY A 594 27.95 -1.03 -14.79
C GLY A 594 27.19 -0.14 -13.79
N ILE A 595 26.36 -0.71 -12.92
CA ILE A 595 25.62 0.03 -11.88
C ILE A 595 25.95 -0.55 -10.51
N CYS A 596 26.35 0.32 -9.58
CA CYS A 596 26.75 0.03 -8.20
C CYS A 596 27.81 -1.07 -8.12
N LEU A 597 27.43 -2.31 -7.78
CA LEU A 597 28.38 -3.42 -7.77
C LEU A 597 28.97 -3.67 -9.16
N GLY A 598 28.22 -3.42 -10.23
CA GLY A 598 28.73 -3.48 -11.62
C GLY A 598 29.83 -2.46 -11.94
N LEU A 599 29.98 -1.38 -11.16
CA LEU A 599 31.17 -0.51 -11.18
C LEU A 599 32.30 -1.13 -10.36
N GLN A 600 31.99 -1.59 -9.14
CA GLN A 600 33.00 -2.06 -8.20
C GLN A 600 33.77 -3.28 -8.72
N LEU A 601 33.08 -4.22 -9.38
CA LEU A 601 33.70 -5.43 -9.93
C LEU A 601 34.70 -5.15 -11.06
N LEU A 602 34.73 -3.95 -11.65
CA LEU A 602 35.74 -3.57 -12.64
C LEU A 602 37.15 -3.39 -12.03
N PHE A 603 37.25 -3.18 -10.72
CA PHE A 603 38.51 -2.90 -10.03
C PHE A 603 39.35 -4.17 -9.76
N GLU A 604 40.59 -4.01 -9.29
CA GLU A 604 41.52 -5.12 -9.00
C GLU A 604 41.01 -6.02 -7.85
N SER A 605 40.49 -5.43 -6.78
CA SER A 605 39.94 -6.16 -5.64
C SER A 605 38.97 -5.33 -4.79
N SER A 606 38.27 -6.00 -3.89
CA SER A 606 37.54 -5.42 -2.76
C SER A 606 38.07 -5.97 -1.44
N ASP A 607 37.95 -5.17 -0.38
CA ASP A 607 38.22 -5.60 1.01
C ASP A 607 36.93 -6.06 1.74
N GLU A 608 35.78 -6.07 1.05
CA GLU A 608 34.51 -6.53 1.61
C GLU A 608 34.56 -8.01 2.00
N ASN A 609 34.46 -8.26 3.31
CA ASN A 609 34.59 -9.59 3.92
C ASN A 609 35.93 -10.30 3.63
N GLY A 610 36.98 -9.51 3.35
CA GLY A 610 38.34 -9.97 3.05
C GLY A 610 38.78 -9.61 1.63
N PRO A 611 40.06 -9.83 1.27
CA PRO A 611 40.60 -9.45 -0.03
C PRO A 611 40.08 -10.38 -1.14
N VAL A 612 39.16 -9.88 -1.97
CA VAL A 612 38.53 -10.61 -3.08
C VAL A 612 38.92 -9.96 -4.40
N LYS A 613 39.35 -10.75 -5.39
CA LYS A 613 39.72 -10.23 -6.72
C LYS A 613 38.48 -9.86 -7.55
N GLY A 614 38.51 -8.69 -8.18
CA GLY A 614 37.55 -8.29 -9.21
C GLY A 614 37.99 -8.73 -10.61
N LEU A 615 37.44 -8.06 -11.63
CA LEU A 615 37.79 -8.26 -13.04
C LEU A 615 39.16 -7.65 -13.40
N GLY A 616 39.68 -6.72 -12.61
CA GLY A 616 41.04 -6.16 -12.78
C GLY A 616 41.22 -5.24 -13.99
N LEU A 617 40.14 -4.66 -14.51
CA LEU A 617 40.16 -3.74 -15.66
C LEU A 617 40.58 -2.31 -15.25
N ILE A 618 40.32 -1.93 -14.00
CA ILE A 618 40.63 -0.61 -13.43
C ILE A 618 41.55 -0.77 -12.22
N PRO A 619 42.72 -0.08 -12.16
CA PRO A 619 43.59 -0.14 -10.99
C PRO A 619 42.94 0.43 -9.72
N GLY A 620 43.15 -0.23 -8.59
CA GLY A 620 42.67 0.20 -7.27
C GLY A 620 41.84 -0.86 -6.53
N VAL A 621 41.63 -0.58 -5.24
CA VAL A 621 40.88 -1.44 -4.32
C VAL A 621 39.59 -0.75 -3.88
N VAL A 622 38.51 -1.52 -3.80
CA VAL A 622 37.21 -1.12 -3.26
C VAL A 622 37.23 -1.35 -1.75
N GLY A 623 37.48 -0.29 -0.97
CA GLY A 623 37.59 -0.35 0.50
C GLY A 623 36.36 0.21 1.21
N ARG A 624 36.15 -0.14 2.50
CA ARG A 624 35.04 0.40 3.32
C ARG A 624 35.25 1.88 3.64
N PHE A 625 34.17 2.69 3.64
CA PHE A 625 34.21 4.06 4.15
C PHE A 625 34.72 4.10 5.60
N ASP A 626 35.47 5.16 5.91
CA ASP A 626 35.88 5.44 7.29
C ASP A 626 34.78 6.20 8.04
N SER A 627 34.29 5.61 9.13
CA SER A 627 33.31 6.22 10.05
C SER A 627 33.97 7.00 11.19
N SER A 628 35.30 6.97 11.33
CA SER A 628 36.03 7.60 12.45
C SER A 628 35.82 9.12 12.53
N ASN A 629 35.57 9.77 11.38
CA ASN A 629 35.33 11.20 11.25
C ASN A 629 33.85 11.60 11.48
N GLY A 630 33.03 10.72 12.08
CA GLY A 630 31.63 11.01 12.42
C GLY A 630 30.63 10.89 11.27
N PHE A 631 31.04 10.32 10.13
CA PHE A 631 30.14 10.00 9.02
C PHE A 631 29.47 8.65 9.23
N SER A 632 28.17 8.58 8.95
CA SER A 632 27.45 7.30 9.01
C SER A 632 27.85 6.38 7.85
N VAL A 633 28.07 5.09 8.10
CA VAL A 633 28.42 4.09 7.09
C VAL A 633 27.47 2.89 7.26
N PRO A 634 26.65 2.53 6.25
CA PRO A 634 26.69 2.91 4.83
C PRO A 634 26.36 4.38 4.51
N HIS A 635 26.92 4.85 3.39
CA HIS A 635 26.48 6.08 2.72
C HIS A 635 25.13 5.82 2.06
N ILE A 636 24.05 6.32 2.68
CA ILE A 636 22.66 6.21 2.20
C ILE A 636 22.10 7.61 1.97
N GLY A 637 21.81 7.96 0.71
CA GLY A 637 21.06 9.17 0.37
C GLY A 637 21.46 9.83 -0.94
N TRP A 638 21.10 11.11 -1.02
CA TRP A 638 21.12 11.90 -2.25
C TRP A 638 22.31 12.85 -2.25
N ASN A 639 23.36 12.57 -3.02
CA ASN A 639 24.60 13.35 -2.99
C ASN A 639 24.90 13.99 -4.36
N ALA A 640 25.67 15.07 -4.35
CA ALA A 640 26.05 15.85 -5.53
C ALA A 640 27.26 15.22 -6.26
N LEU A 641 27.37 15.46 -7.57
CA LEU A 641 28.48 14.96 -8.38
C LEU A 641 29.46 16.07 -8.77
N GLU A 642 30.75 15.82 -8.58
CA GLU A 642 31.85 16.58 -9.19
C GLU A 642 32.17 15.94 -10.56
N ILE A 643 31.58 16.49 -11.63
CA ILE A 643 31.62 15.92 -12.98
C ILE A 643 32.79 16.51 -13.80
N SER A 644 33.49 15.69 -14.59
CA SER A 644 34.53 16.15 -15.53
C SER A 644 33.96 16.61 -16.88
N ASP A 645 34.71 17.41 -17.64
CA ASP A 645 34.23 18.06 -18.88
C ASP A 645 33.79 17.12 -20.03
N ASP A 646 34.10 15.81 -19.93
CA ASP A 646 33.83 14.79 -20.96
C ASP A 646 33.08 13.58 -20.35
N SER A 647 31.88 13.85 -19.80
CA SER A 647 31.09 12.90 -19.01
C SER A 647 30.04 12.12 -19.81
N GLU A 648 29.58 12.68 -20.93
CA GLU A 648 28.59 12.14 -21.88
C GLU A 648 27.23 11.82 -21.25
N ILE A 649 27.11 10.70 -20.52
CA ILE A 649 25.86 10.28 -19.90
C ILE A 649 25.45 11.16 -18.70
N LEU A 650 26.36 12.00 -18.19
CA LEU A 650 26.14 12.89 -17.04
C LEU A 650 26.02 14.39 -17.40
N ASP A 651 26.09 14.74 -18.68
CA ASP A 651 26.26 16.11 -19.18
C ASP A 651 25.13 17.12 -18.84
N ASP A 652 23.98 16.65 -18.29
CA ASP A 652 22.87 17.48 -17.80
C ASP A 652 22.56 17.32 -16.31
N ILE A 653 23.36 16.56 -15.56
CA ILE A 653 23.13 16.32 -14.13
C ILE A 653 23.62 17.49 -13.28
N CYS A 654 24.59 18.27 -13.77
CA CYS A 654 25.30 19.31 -13.02
C CYS A 654 24.37 20.10 -12.08
N ASN A 655 24.69 20.09 -10.78
CA ASN A 655 23.94 20.71 -9.68
C ASN A 655 22.62 20.02 -9.26
N ARG A 656 22.41 18.74 -9.61
CA ARG A 656 21.33 17.87 -9.10
C ARG A 656 21.89 16.66 -8.34
N HIS A 657 21.12 16.13 -7.37
CA HIS A 657 21.50 14.95 -6.58
C HIS A 657 21.17 13.63 -7.27
N VAL A 658 22.01 12.60 -7.02
CA VAL A 658 21.78 11.19 -7.38
C VAL A 658 21.85 10.30 -6.15
N TYR A 659 21.20 9.14 -6.19
CA TYR A 659 21.03 8.26 -5.02
C TYR A 659 22.14 7.22 -4.87
N PHE A 660 22.82 7.25 -3.72
CA PHE A 660 23.86 6.32 -3.29
C PHE A 660 23.39 5.45 -2.13
N VAL A 661 23.80 4.18 -2.11
CA VAL A 661 23.47 3.21 -1.06
C VAL A 661 24.58 2.15 -0.94
N HIS A 662 25.68 2.48 -0.24
CA HIS A 662 26.87 1.63 -0.21
C HIS A 662 27.78 1.82 1.02
N SER A 663 28.40 0.74 1.48
CA SER A 663 29.44 0.75 2.53
C SER A 663 30.88 0.84 1.98
N TYR A 664 31.07 0.44 0.72
CA TYR A 664 32.38 0.30 0.07
C TYR A 664 32.48 1.21 -1.15
N ARG A 665 33.67 1.75 -1.43
CA ARG A 665 33.93 2.69 -2.52
C ARG A 665 35.35 2.57 -3.07
N ALA A 666 35.52 2.88 -4.35
CA ALA A 666 36.83 3.02 -4.97
C ALA A 666 37.37 4.45 -4.83
N MET A 667 38.68 4.57 -4.55
CA MET A 667 39.35 5.86 -4.36
C MET A 667 40.03 6.35 -5.65
N PRO A 668 39.99 7.67 -5.94
CA PRO A 668 40.69 8.25 -7.07
C PRO A 668 42.22 8.17 -6.85
N SER A 669 42.96 7.78 -7.90
CA SER A 669 44.43 7.69 -7.87
C SER A 669 45.02 7.99 -9.25
N ASP A 670 46.32 8.31 -9.32
CA ASP A 670 47.00 8.53 -10.60
C ASP A 670 46.92 7.32 -11.55
N LYS A 671 46.81 6.10 -11.01
CA LYS A 671 46.69 4.86 -11.81
C LYS A 671 45.33 4.67 -12.47
N ASN A 672 44.26 5.23 -11.91
CA ASN A 672 42.90 5.11 -12.45
C ASN A 672 42.33 6.43 -12.98
N LYS A 673 43.10 7.52 -12.92
CA LYS A 673 42.72 8.86 -13.36
C LYS A 673 42.09 8.94 -14.75
N GLU A 674 42.60 8.18 -15.72
CA GLU A 674 42.08 8.12 -17.09
C GLU A 674 40.65 7.55 -17.19
N TRP A 675 40.20 6.81 -16.18
CA TRP A 675 38.85 6.26 -16.12
C TRP A 675 37.86 7.18 -15.40
N ILE A 676 38.29 8.18 -14.62
CA ILE A 676 37.40 8.92 -13.72
C ILE A 676 36.52 9.90 -14.52
N SER A 677 35.20 9.69 -14.47
CA SER A 677 34.20 10.57 -15.10
C SER A 677 33.53 11.51 -14.09
N SER A 678 33.33 11.08 -12.85
CA SER A 678 32.91 11.97 -11.76
C SER A 678 33.40 11.46 -10.41
N THR A 679 33.60 12.39 -9.48
CA THR A 679 33.83 12.11 -8.06
C THR A 679 32.67 12.60 -7.22
N CYS A 680 32.61 12.12 -5.98
CA CYS A 680 31.66 12.56 -4.97
C CYS A 680 32.38 12.63 -3.62
N SER A 681 31.93 13.52 -2.76
CA SER A 681 32.54 13.78 -1.45
C SER A 681 31.62 13.29 -0.33
N TYR A 682 32.11 12.33 0.45
CA TYR A 682 31.43 11.79 1.64
C TYR A 682 32.47 11.33 2.67
N GLY A 683 32.88 12.26 3.53
CA GLY A 683 34.11 12.15 4.34
C GLY A 683 35.34 12.21 3.43
N ASP A 684 35.62 11.11 2.76
CA ASP A 684 36.60 11.01 1.68
C ASP A 684 36.01 11.41 0.32
N ARG A 685 36.88 11.79 -0.62
CA ARG A 685 36.50 11.92 -2.04
C ARG A 685 36.64 10.57 -2.75
N PHE A 686 35.55 10.04 -3.30
CA PHE A 686 35.49 8.73 -3.94
C PHE A 686 35.05 8.82 -5.42
N ILE A 687 35.27 7.74 -6.17
CA ILE A 687 34.85 7.63 -7.58
C ILE A 687 33.34 7.39 -7.64
N ALA A 688 32.61 8.33 -8.25
CA ALA A 688 31.15 8.24 -8.42
C ALA A 688 30.75 7.67 -9.78
N SER A 689 31.56 7.91 -10.82
CA SER A 689 31.45 7.24 -12.11
C SER A 689 32.80 7.08 -12.80
N VAL A 690 32.85 6.08 -13.68
CA VAL A 690 33.95 5.85 -14.62
C VAL A 690 33.48 5.87 -16.06
N ARG A 691 34.35 6.30 -16.98
CA ARG A 691 34.15 6.28 -18.43
C ARG A 691 35.48 5.98 -19.13
N ARG A 692 35.45 5.14 -20.16
CA ARG A 692 36.53 4.98 -21.15
C ARG A 692 35.92 4.49 -22.46
N GLY A 693 35.94 5.33 -23.49
CA GLY A 693 35.22 5.04 -24.74
C GLY A 693 33.72 4.85 -24.46
N ASN A 694 33.14 3.76 -24.96
CA ASN A 694 31.74 3.37 -24.78
C ASN A 694 31.48 2.62 -23.45
N VAL A 695 32.51 2.43 -22.61
CA VAL A 695 32.42 1.76 -21.32
C VAL A 695 32.14 2.79 -20.24
N HIS A 696 30.97 2.71 -19.63
CA HIS A 696 30.56 3.54 -18.49
C HIS A 696 30.29 2.68 -17.27
N ALA A 697 30.50 3.21 -16.08
CA ALA A 697 29.88 2.67 -14.87
C ALA A 697 29.60 3.77 -13.84
N VAL A 698 28.62 3.55 -12.97
CA VAL A 698 28.17 4.50 -11.94
C VAL A 698 28.04 3.80 -10.59
N GLN A 699 28.47 4.46 -9.51
CA GLN A 699 28.35 3.94 -8.14
C GLN A 699 26.96 4.24 -7.55
N PHE A 700 26.31 5.30 -8.01
CA PHE A 700 24.91 5.61 -7.69
C PHE A 700 23.94 4.74 -8.51
N HIS A 701 22.69 4.65 -8.08
CA HIS A 701 21.62 3.91 -8.75
C HIS A 701 20.76 4.85 -9.61
N PRO A 702 20.94 4.91 -10.94
CA PRO A 702 20.15 5.79 -11.80
C PRO A 702 18.66 5.40 -11.83
N GLU A 703 18.32 4.11 -11.74
CA GLU A 703 16.96 3.61 -11.60
C GLU A 703 16.28 3.99 -10.28
N LYS A 704 17.06 4.46 -9.30
CA LYS A 704 16.59 5.01 -8.00
C LYS A 704 16.84 6.51 -7.85
N SER A 705 17.33 7.18 -8.90
CA SER A 705 17.65 8.61 -8.87
C SER A 705 16.52 9.50 -9.43
N GLY A 706 15.32 8.94 -9.61
CA GLY A 706 14.18 9.59 -10.27
C GLY A 706 14.51 10.09 -11.69
N ASP A 707 13.89 11.18 -12.10
CA ASP A 707 14.07 11.77 -13.43
C ASP A 707 15.53 12.07 -13.81
N VAL A 708 16.41 12.38 -12.84
CA VAL A 708 17.85 12.56 -13.07
C VAL A 708 18.46 11.27 -13.64
N GLY A 709 18.27 10.15 -12.95
CA GLY A 709 18.84 8.87 -13.36
C GLY A 709 18.14 8.25 -14.56
N LEU A 710 16.84 8.51 -14.76
CA LEU A 710 16.18 8.20 -16.04
C LEU A 710 16.82 8.99 -17.21
N SER A 711 17.33 10.21 -16.98
CA SER A 711 18.10 10.98 -17.98
C SER A 711 19.44 10.29 -18.30
N VAL A 712 20.13 9.75 -17.30
CA VAL A 712 21.39 8.99 -17.47
C VAL A 712 21.18 7.72 -18.29
N LEU A 713 20.19 6.90 -17.89
CA LEU A 713 19.83 5.68 -18.61
C LEU A 713 19.42 5.99 -20.06
N ARG A 714 18.63 7.05 -20.28
CA ARG A 714 18.23 7.47 -21.63
C ARG A 714 19.43 7.82 -22.51
N ARG A 715 20.46 8.50 -21.99
CA ARG A 715 21.66 8.83 -22.77
C ARG A 715 22.46 7.60 -23.18
N PHE A 716 22.72 6.69 -22.23
CA PHE A 716 23.39 5.44 -22.53
C PHE A 716 22.66 4.61 -23.60
N LEU A 717 21.32 4.60 -23.53
CA LEU A 717 20.47 3.87 -24.48
C LEU A 717 20.32 4.58 -25.85
N LEU A 718 20.44 5.92 -25.90
CA LEU A 718 20.29 6.75 -27.10
C LEU A 718 21.47 7.73 -27.33
N PRO A 719 22.72 7.26 -27.56
CA PRO A 719 23.90 8.15 -27.68
C PRO A 719 23.84 9.13 -28.86
N LYS A 720 23.00 8.85 -29.87
CA LYS A 720 22.91 9.62 -31.12
C LYS A 720 21.92 10.79 -31.09
N SER A 721 21.22 10.99 -29.98
CA SER A 721 20.31 12.14 -29.85
C SER A 721 21.10 13.38 -29.44
N THR A 722 21.14 14.40 -30.30
CA THR A 722 21.58 15.77 -29.98
C THR A 722 20.57 16.44 -29.03
N LEU A 723 20.46 15.89 -27.82
CA LEU A 723 19.73 16.50 -26.73
C LEU A 723 20.47 17.79 -26.35
N THR A 724 19.87 18.92 -26.70
CA THR A 724 20.33 20.25 -26.30
C THR A 724 20.60 20.26 -24.80
N LYS A 725 21.81 20.68 -24.38
CA LYS A 725 22.10 20.93 -22.96
C LYS A 725 21.05 21.91 -22.43
N LYS A 726 20.11 21.41 -21.63
CA LYS A 726 19.17 22.28 -20.92
C LYS A 726 19.98 23.11 -19.91
N PRO A 727 19.68 24.40 -19.73
CA PRO A 727 20.23 25.15 -18.60
C PRO A 727 19.91 24.42 -17.30
N THR A 728 20.92 24.13 -16.48
CA THR A 728 20.75 23.42 -15.22
C THR A 728 20.36 24.39 -14.10
N GLU A 729 19.07 24.41 -13.77
CA GLU A 729 18.59 24.97 -12.51
C GLU A 729 18.93 24.00 -11.38
N GLY A 730 19.86 24.37 -10.50
CA GLY A 730 20.27 23.55 -9.36
C GLY A 730 21.40 24.18 -8.56
N LYS A 731 21.55 23.76 -7.30
CA LYS A 731 22.62 24.16 -6.36
C LYS A 731 23.14 22.99 -5.51
N ALA A 732 22.95 21.73 -5.95
CA ALA A 732 23.41 20.57 -5.18
C ALA A 732 24.93 20.64 -4.95
N SER A 733 25.34 20.49 -3.69
CA SER A 733 26.73 20.69 -3.25
C SER A 733 27.25 19.63 -2.27
N ARG A 734 26.36 18.89 -1.60
CA ARG A 734 26.68 17.85 -0.60
C ARG A 734 25.55 16.83 -0.50
N LEU A 735 25.67 15.90 0.47
CA LEU A 735 24.60 14.99 0.85
C LEU A 735 23.38 15.78 1.36
N ALA A 736 22.25 15.60 0.69
CA ALA A 736 20.95 16.13 1.08
C ALA A 736 20.33 15.31 2.22
N LYS A 737 19.64 16.00 3.15
CA LYS A 737 18.75 15.38 4.13
C LYS A 737 17.54 14.76 3.42
N ARG A 738 17.15 13.56 3.84
CA ARG A 738 16.03 12.80 3.23
C ARG A 738 14.69 13.09 3.91
N VAL A 739 13.67 13.35 3.10
CA VAL A 739 12.26 13.35 3.52
C VAL A 739 11.61 12.04 3.04
N ILE A 740 11.34 11.14 3.98
CA ILE A 740 10.77 9.81 3.71
C ILE A 740 9.26 9.85 3.89
N ALA A 741 8.52 9.41 2.88
CA ALA A 741 7.06 9.30 2.95
C ALA A 741 6.66 7.86 3.29
N CYS A 742 5.82 7.68 4.29
CA CYS A 742 5.42 6.36 4.77
C CYS A 742 3.90 6.13 4.59
N LEU A 743 3.52 4.88 4.32
CA LEU A 743 2.14 4.43 4.31
C LEU A 743 2.00 3.05 4.98
N ASP A 744 0.88 2.86 5.67
CA ASP A 744 0.44 1.54 6.07
C ASP A 744 -0.11 0.78 4.87
N VAL A 745 0.06 -0.54 4.86
CA VAL A 745 -0.66 -1.46 3.98
C VAL A 745 -1.45 -2.42 4.86
N ARG A 746 -2.77 -2.23 4.86
CA ARG A 746 -3.76 -2.94 5.68
C ARG A 746 -4.67 -3.74 4.77
N THR A 747 -5.32 -4.76 5.33
CA THR A 747 -6.44 -5.48 4.71
C THR A 747 -7.76 -4.94 5.25
N ASN A 748 -8.73 -4.66 4.38
CA ASN A 748 -10.12 -4.39 4.79
C ASN A 748 -10.93 -5.71 4.93
N ASP A 749 -12.19 -5.60 5.37
CA ASP A 749 -13.10 -6.75 5.54
C ASP A 749 -13.46 -7.49 4.24
N GLN A 750 -13.18 -6.88 3.08
CA GLN A 750 -13.40 -7.46 1.75
C GLN A 750 -12.15 -8.19 1.22
N GLY A 751 -11.02 -8.10 1.95
CA GLY A 751 -9.72 -8.62 1.55
C GLY A 751 -8.87 -7.65 0.72
N ASP A 752 -9.39 -6.47 0.37
CA ASP A 752 -8.66 -5.47 -0.43
C ASP A 752 -7.54 -4.81 0.38
N LEU A 753 -6.52 -4.30 -0.32
CA LEU A 753 -5.44 -3.52 0.30
C LEU A 753 -5.80 -2.02 0.42
N VAL A 754 -5.74 -1.50 1.64
CA VAL A 754 -6.07 -0.11 2.00
C VAL A 754 -4.97 0.54 2.83
N VAL A 755 -4.95 1.88 2.84
CA VAL A 755 -3.90 2.66 3.53
C VAL A 755 -4.36 3.25 4.86
N THR A 756 -5.66 3.53 5.05
CA THR A 756 -6.16 4.19 6.27
C THR A 756 -6.98 3.27 7.15
N LYS A 757 -6.96 3.56 8.46
CA LYS A 757 -7.97 3.10 9.43
C LYS A 757 -9.23 3.97 9.30
N GLY A 758 -9.94 3.88 8.17
CA GLY A 758 -11.13 4.71 7.92
C GLY A 758 -11.53 4.97 6.46
N ASP A 759 -11.03 4.17 5.51
CA ASP A 759 -11.31 4.34 4.06
C ASP A 759 -12.78 4.06 3.63
N GLN A 760 -13.69 3.99 4.61
CA GLN A 760 -15.12 4.21 4.46
C GLN A 760 -15.51 5.62 4.93
N LEU A 761 -15.12 6.68 4.21
CA LEU A 761 -15.79 7.98 4.33
C LEU A 761 -15.57 8.86 3.08
N SER A 762 -16.66 9.50 2.63
CA SER A 762 -16.71 10.49 1.55
C SER A 762 -16.53 10.03 0.08
N CYS A 763 -17.60 9.46 -0.47
CA CYS A 763 -17.98 9.73 -1.87
C CYS A 763 -18.79 11.04 -2.02
N ASN A 764 -18.76 11.93 -1.01
CA ASN A 764 -19.67 13.09 -0.90
C ASN A 764 -18.99 14.47 -0.73
N GLN A 765 -17.67 14.58 -0.91
CA GLN A 765 -16.98 15.88 -1.08
C GLN A 765 -16.84 16.31 -2.56
N LYS A 766 -17.94 16.22 -3.31
CA LYS A 766 -18.14 16.97 -4.57
C LYS A 766 -19.53 17.61 -4.65
N ARG A 767 -19.99 18.23 -3.56
CA ARG A 767 -21.18 19.10 -3.59
C ARG A 767 -21.08 20.24 -2.58
N MET A 768 -21.01 21.46 -3.12
CA MET A 768 -21.06 22.81 -2.49
C MET A 768 -19.76 23.62 -2.44
N ARG A 769 -19.48 24.35 -3.55
CA ARG A 769 -19.16 25.79 -3.54
C ARG A 769 -19.13 26.35 -4.98
N CYS A 770 -20.30 26.73 -5.49
CA CYS A 770 -20.44 27.83 -6.47
C CYS A 770 -21.92 28.24 -6.51
N GLY A 771 -22.21 29.53 -6.31
CA GLY A 771 -23.60 29.94 -6.11
C GLY A 771 -23.87 31.43 -5.89
N GLN A 772 -23.01 32.35 -6.36
CA GLN A 772 -23.39 33.77 -6.48
C GLN A 772 -22.62 34.50 -7.60
N ASN A 773 -23.24 34.40 -8.79
CA ASN A 773 -23.39 35.36 -9.89
C ASN A 773 -22.61 36.71 -9.95
N ILE A 774 -22.47 37.18 -11.21
CA ILE A 774 -22.25 38.58 -11.70
C ILE A 774 -20.76 39.04 -11.72
N LEU A 775 -20.17 39.58 -12.81
CA LEU A 775 -20.62 39.85 -14.20
C LEU A 775 -19.46 39.63 -15.23
N ILE A 776 -19.80 39.60 -16.53
CA ILE A 776 -18.95 39.11 -17.65
C ILE A 776 -18.14 40.22 -18.37
N LYS A 777 -16.87 39.94 -18.74
CA LYS A 777 -16.24 40.09 -20.09
C LYS A 777 -14.70 40.00 -19.99
N GLY A 778 -13.98 39.10 -20.68
CA GLY A 778 -14.35 37.96 -21.54
C GLY A 778 -13.09 37.28 -22.12
N GLY A 779 -13.15 36.02 -22.57
CA GLY A 779 -11.95 35.33 -23.09
C GLY A 779 -12.02 33.80 -23.30
N TRP A 780 -12.95 33.31 -24.13
CA TRP A 780 -12.97 31.97 -24.76
C TRP A 780 -12.83 30.71 -23.88
N GLY A 781 -13.97 30.06 -23.60
CA GLY A 781 -14.04 28.71 -23.03
C GLY A 781 -14.92 27.76 -23.84
N LEU A 782 -14.65 26.45 -23.71
CA LEU A 782 -15.31 25.27 -24.30
C LEU A 782 -15.33 25.17 -25.84
N LEU A 783 -14.75 24.08 -26.38
CA LEU A 783 -15.52 22.84 -26.62
C LEU A 783 -14.64 21.69 -27.18
N PHE A 784 -14.21 20.76 -26.32
CA PHE A 784 -13.99 19.33 -26.62
C PHE A 784 -14.10 18.59 -25.27
N GLY A 785 -14.94 17.58 -25.07
CA GLY A 785 -15.58 16.71 -26.07
C GLY A 785 -14.83 15.39 -26.25
N LEU A 786 -14.25 14.85 -25.17
CA LEU A 786 -13.78 13.47 -25.14
C LEU A 786 -14.94 12.56 -24.76
N LYS A 787 -15.25 11.62 -25.66
CA LYS A 787 -16.07 10.45 -25.33
C LYS A 787 -15.42 9.73 -24.14
N GLY A 788 -16.25 9.35 -23.17
CA GLY A 788 -15.83 8.40 -22.15
C GLY A 788 -15.74 7.01 -22.77
N ASP A 789 -14.55 6.63 -23.20
CA ASP A 789 -14.21 5.21 -23.27
C ASP A 789 -13.99 4.77 -21.82
N GLN A 790 -15.05 4.26 -21.19
CA GLN A 790 -14.94 3.57 -19.91
C GLN A 790 -14.07 2.33 -20.12
N TYR A 791 -12.89 2.32 -19.50
CA TYR A 791 -12.14 1.08 -19.33
C TYR A 791 -12.92 0.18 -18.36
N ASP A 792 -13.70 -0.74 -18.93
CA ASP A 792 -14.35 -1.81 -18.20
C ASP A 792 -13.29 -2.83 -17.77
N VAL A 793 -12.77 -2.68 -16.55
CA VAL A 793 -11.84 -3.65 -15.96
C VAL A 793 -12.66 -4.76 -15.30
N ARG A 794 -13.21 -5.63 -16.16
CA ARG A 794 -13.90 -6.87 -15.80
C ARG A 794 -13.39 -8.05 -16.64
N GLU A 795 -12.09 -8.28 -16.59
CA GLU A 795 -11.58 -9.62 -16.89
C GLU A 795 -11.72 -10.49 -15.64
N GLN A 796 -12.37 -11.64 -15.78
CA GLN A 796 -12.42 -12.65 -14.74
C GLN A 796 -11.12 -13.46 -14.82
N SER A 797 -10.22 -13.28 -13.85
CA SER A 797 -9.20 -14.30 -13.54
C SER A 797 -9.82 -15.37 -12.64
N GLU A 798 -9.71 -16.63 -13.06
CA GLU A 798 -9.99 -17.80 -12.21
C GLU A 798 -8.78 -18.07 -11.31
N GLU A 799 -8.67 -17.39 -10.17
CA GLU A 799 -7.89 -17.81 -8.98
C GLU A 799 -8.08 -16.81 -7.82
N ASN A 800 -7.55 -17.11 -6.62
CA ASN A 800 -7.71 -16.33 -5.38
C ASN A 800 -6.90 -15.01 -5.37
N GLU A 801 -7.10 -14.13 -6.35
CA GLU A 801 -6.43 -12.82 -6.39
C GLU A 801 -7.10 -11.79 -5.47
N VAL A 802 -6.28 -11.05 -4.72
CA VAL A 802 -6.74 -9.91 -3.91
C VAL A 802 -7.25 -8.80 -4.81
N ARG A 803 -8.50 -8.42 -4.59
CA ARG A 803 -9.17 -7.39 -5.37
C ARG A 803 -8.65 -6.02 -4.93
N ASN A 804 -8.47 -5.14 -5.92
CA ASN A 804 -8.05 -3.75 -5.76
C ASN A 804 -6.72 -3.50 -5.00
N LEU A 805 -5.60 -3.76 -5.68
CA LEU A 805 -4.25 -3.35 -5.26
C LEU A 805 -3.98 -1.83 -5.40
N GLY A 806 -4.93 -1.05 -5.93
CA GLY A 806 -4.68 0.29 -6.47
C GLY A 806 -4.28 1.32 -5.42
N LYS A 807 -4.92 1.35 -4.25
CA LYS A 807 -4.77 2.47 -3.28
C LYS A 807 -3.33 2.66 -2.75
N PRO A 808 -2.61 1.61 -2.28
CA PRO A 808 -1.22 1.77 -1.86
C PRO A 808 -0.28 2.18 -3.01
N VAL A 809 -0.50 1.62 -4.21
CA VAL A 809 0.31 1.87 -5.41
C VAL A 809 0.13 3.31 -5.91
N GLU A 810 -1.12 3.78 -6.01
CA GLU A 810 -1.45 5.15 -6.39
C GLU A 810 -0.88 6.17 -5.41
N LEU A 811 -0.99 5.92 -4.10
CA LEU A 811 -0.44 6.82 -3.08
C LEU A 811 1.09 6.85 -3.12
N ALA A 812 1.77 5.71 -3.23
CA ALA A 812 3.22 5.67 -3.41
C ALA A 812 3.67 6.40 -4.68
N GLY A 813 2.92 6.24 -5.78
CA GLY A 813 3.11 6.99 -7.01
C GLY A 813 2.86 8.50 -6.87
N GLN A 814 1.95 8.91 -5.97
CA GLN A 814 1.72 10.31 -5.65
C GLN A 814 2.84 10.88 -4.78
N TYR A 815 3.28 10.17 -3.73
CA TYR A 815 4.42 10.56 -2.90
C TYR A 815 5.70 10.76 -3.75
N TYR A 816 5.97 9.89 -4.72
CA TYR A 816 7.07 10.08 -5.67
C TYR A 816 6.94 11.39 -6.47
N LYS A 817 5.76 11.68 -7.02
CA LYS A 817 5.48 12.92 -7.78
C LYS A 817 5.54 14.17 -6.91
N ASP A 818 5.12 14.06 -5.65
CA ASP A 818 5.22 15.12 -4.64
C ASP A 818 6.67 15.30 -4.13
N GLY A 819 7.60 14.48 -4.59
CA GLY A 819 9.04 14.62 -4.35
C GLY A 819 9.55 13.91 -3.10
N ALA A 820 8.91 12.82 -2.65
CA ALA A 820 9.48 11.95 -1.63
C ALA A 820 10.87 11.44 -2.04
N ASP A 821 11.81 11.40 -1.09
CA ASP A 821 13.18 10.90 -1.32
C ASP A 821 13.28 9.38 -1.24
N GLU A 822 12.29 8.76 -0.61
CA GLU A 822 12.14 7.33 -0.34
C GLU A 822 10.68 7.07 0.05
N VAL A 823 10.14 5.90 -0.28
CA VAL A 823 8.77 5.48 0.11
C VAL A 823 8.84 4.22 0.97
N SER A 824 8.27 4.29 2.17
CA SER A 824 8.24 3.18 3.14
C SER A 824 6.84 2.59 3.28
N PHE A 825 6.73 1.27 3.13
CA PHE A 825 5.51 0.49 3.32
C PHE A 825 5.55 -0.26 4.65
N LEU A 826 4.57 -0.04 5.52
CA LEU A 826 4.36 -0.83 6.73
C LEU A 826 3.32 -1.92 6.44
N ASN A 827 3.79 -3.12 6.13
CA ASN A 827 2.96 -4.30 5.91
C ASN A 827 2.41 -4.81 7.24
N ILE A 828 1.14 -4.49 7.49
CA ILE A 828 0.37 -4.95 8.63
C ILE A 828 -0.88 -5.72 8.16
N THR A 829 -0.77 -6.36 6.99
CA THR A 829 -1.82 -7.22 6.43
C THR A 829 -2.00 -8.50 7.26
N GLY A 830 -3.23 -9.03 7.27
CA GLY A 830 -3.56 -10.27 7.98
C GLY A 830 -3.03 -11.56 7.32
N PHE A 831 -2.41 -11.47 6.14
CA PHE A 831 -2.05 -12.60 5.29
C PHE A 831 -0.83 -13.39 5.81
N ARG A 832 -1.05 -14.19 6.86
CA ARG A 832 -0.02 -15.04 7.47
C ARG A 832 0.03 -16.47 6.91
N ASP A 833 -1.06 -16.93 6.32
CA ASP A 833 -1.24 -18.32 5.90
C ASP A 833 -1.11 -18.55 4.38
N PHE A 834 -0.84 -17.47 3.62
CA PHE A 834 -0.64 -17.52 2.18
C PHE A 834 0.76 -18.04 1.81
N PRO A 835 0.92 -18.79 0.70
CA PRO A 835 2.24 -19.11 0.15
C PRO A 835 3.03 -17.83 -0.17
N LEU A 836 4.36 -17.88 -0.01
CA LEU A 836 5.22 -16.68 -0.12
C LEU A 836 5.02 -15.94 -1.47
N GLY A 837 4.84 -16.65 -2.57
CA GLY A 837 4.67 -16.05 -3.90
C GLY A 837 3.37 -15.26 -4.10
N ASP A 838 2.35 -15.57 -3.29
CA ASP A 838 0.98 -15.06 -3.40
C ASP A 838 0.72 -13.89 -2.43
N LEU A 839 1.72 -13.49 -1.64
CA LEU A 839 1.61 -12.38 -0.70
C LEU A 839 1.24 -11.07 -1.43
N PRO A 840 0.08 -10.46 -1.16
CA PRO A 840 -0.40 -9.27 -1.89
C PRO A 840 0.52 -8.05 -1.76
N MET A 841 1.29 -7.96 -0.66
CA MET A 841 2.33 -6.93 -0.48
C MET A 841 3.44 -7.01 -1.54
N LEU A 842 3.76 -8.21 -2.03
CA LEU A 842 4.69 -8.37 -3.15
C LEU A 842 4.10 -7.77 -4.42
N GLN A 843 2.82 -8.01 -4.71
CA GLN A 843 2.14 -7.39 -5.85
C GLN A 843 2.15 -5.85 -5.75
N VAL A 844 1.92 -5.27 -4.58
CA VAL A 844 2.04 -3.81 -4.35
C VAL A 844 3.42 -3.27 -4.73
N LEU A 845 4.50 -3.94 -4.31
CA LEU A 845 5.86 -3.54 -4.69
C LEU A 845 6.11 -3.73 -6.20
N ARG A 846 5.59 -4.82 -6.76
CA ARG A 846 5.74 -5.17 -8.18
C ARG A 846 5.13 -4.10 -9.09
N TYR A 847 3.94 -3.58 -8.76
CA TYR A 847 3.27 -2.48 -9.47
C TYR A 847 3.83 -1.10 -9.11
N THR A 848 4.18 -0.84 -7.85
CA THR A 848 4.79 0.45 -7.44
C THR A 848 6.09 0.71 -8.18
N SER A 849 6.97 -0.30 -8.24
CA SER A 849 8.30 -0.20 -8.86
C SER A 849 8.27 0.00 -10.39
N GLU A 850 7.10 -0.06 -11.05
CA GLU A 850 6.96 0.23 -12.48
C GLU A 850 6.97 1.73 -12.78
N ASN A 851 6.57 2.56 -11.82
CA ASN A 851 6.41 4.01 -12.01
C ASN A 851 7.08 4.86 -10.91
N VAL A 852 7.62 4.24 -9.86
CA VAL A 852 8.32 4.91 -8.75
C VAL A 852 9.82 4.60 -8.81
N PHE A 853 10.59 5.63 -9.18
CA PHE A 853 12.05 5.54 -9.40
C PHE A 853 12.85 6.15 -8.25
N VAL A 854 12.40 5.91 -7.02
CA VAL A 854 13.10 6.21 -5.76
C VAL A 854 13.19 4.93 -4.91
N PRO A 855 13.98 4.90 -3.82
CA PRO A 855 14.06 3.74 -2.92
C PRO A 855 12.71 3.36 -2.32
N LEU A 856 12.44 2.06 -2.30
CA LEU A 856 11.26 1.45 -1.68
C LEU A 856 11.70 0.60 -0.48
N THR A 857 11.18 0.93 0.70
CA THR A 857 11.46 0.21 1.95
C THR A 857 10.21 -0.54 2.40
N VAL A 858 10.33 -1.80 2.82
CA VAL A 858 9.18 -2.60 3.30
C VAL A 858 9.44 -3.17 4.69
N GLY A 859 8.56 -2.87 5.64
CA GLY A 859 8.60 -3.39 7.00
C GLY A 859 7.40 -4.27 7.33
N GLY A 860 7.59 -5.27 8.18
CA GLY A 860 6.53 -6.18 8.61
C GLY A 860 6.45 -7.47 7.77
N GLY A 861 6.28 -8.61 8.46
CA GLY A 861 6.24 -9.94 7.85
C GLY A 861 7.60 -10.55 7.48
N ILE A 862 8.72 -9.82 7.65
CA ILE A 862 10.07 -10.32 7.34
C ILE A 862 10.61 -11.17 8.51
N ARG A 863 10.30 -12.47 8.49
CA ARG A 863 10.70 -13.45 9.50
C ARG A 863 10.63 -14.88 8.93
N ASP A 864 11.16 -15.85 9.66
CA ASP A 864 10.94 -17.26 9.38
C ASP A 864 9.44 -17.61 9.55
N PHE A 865 8.85 -18.33 8.59
CA PHE A 865 7.47 -18.81 8.70
C PHE A 865 7.22 -20.10 7.90
N THR A 866 6.14 -20.80 8.24
CA THR A 866 5.67 -21.98 7.51
C THR A 866 4.28 -21.67 6.96
N ASP A 867 4.06 -21.90 5.66
CA ASP A 867 2.75 -21.69 5.03
C ASP A 867 1.74 -22.80 5.35
N ALA A 868 0.48 -22.61 4.96
CA ALA A 868 -0.59 -23.59 5.17
C ALA A 868 -0.35 -24.95 4.50
N ASN A 869 0.57 -25.04 3.52
CA ASN A 869 0.97 -26.29 2.87
C ASN A 869 2.10 -27.01 3.63
N GLY A 870 2.57 -26.46 4.75
CA GLY A 870 3.66 -27.00 5.54
C GLY A 870 5.05 -26.68 4.98
N ARG A 871 5.17 -25.77 3.99
CA ARG A 871 6.47 -25.35 3.47
C ARG A 871 7.05 -24.25 4.36
N HIS A 872 8.24 -24.51 4.90
CA HIS A 872 9.03 -23.54 5.64
C HIS A 872 9.77 -22.58 4.68
N TYR A 873 9.78 -21.30 5.02
CA TYR A 873 10.59 -20.25 4.40
C TYR A 873 11.43 -19.56 5.49
N SER A 874 12.73 -19.46 5.24
CA SER A 874 13.62 -18.63 6.05
C SER A 874 13.38 -17.14 5.80
N SER A 875 13.64 -16.31 6.81
CA SER A 875 13.65 -14.85 6.71
C SER A 875 14.51 -14.32 5.55
N LEU A 876 15.60 -15.00 5.21
CA LEU A 876 16.42 -14.72 4.02
C LEU A 876 15.67 -14.98 2.70
N GLU A 877 14.94 -16.10 2.58
CA GLU A 877 14.09 -16.38 1.40
C GLU A 877 12.96 -15.36 1.28
N VAL A 878 12.31 -15.01 2.39
CA VAL A 878 11.27 -13.98 2.44
C VAL A 878 11.81 -12.63 1.97
N ALA A 879 12.90 -12.14 2.57
CA ALA A 879 13.52 -10.88 2.15
C ALA A 879 13.98 -10.91 0.68
N SER A 880 14.53 -12.03 0.21
CA SER A 880 14.91 -12.22 -1.19
C SER A 880 13.74 -12.05 -2.16
N GLU A 881 12.55 -12.52 -1.80
CA GLU A 881 11.35 -12.34 -2.63
C GLU A 881 10.81 -10.91 -2.59
N TYR A 882 10.90 -10.22 -1.44
CA TYR A 882 10.61 -8.79 -1.33
C TYR A 882 11.55 -7.94 -2.22
N PHE A 883 12.86 -8.23 -2.22
CA PHE A 883 13.82 -7.54 -3.10
C PHE A 883 13.52 -7.79 -4.59
N ARG A 884 13.26 -9.04 -4.98
CA ARG A 884 12.88 -9.40 -6.37
C ARG A 884 11.55 -8.77 -6.81
N SER A 885 10.65 -8.54 -5.85
CA SER A 885 9.35 -7.90 -6.08
C SER A 885 9.42 -6.38 -6.16
N GLY A 886 10.52 -5.74 -5.77
CA GLY A 886 10.76 -4.31 -6.02
C GLY A 886 11.25 -3.50 -4.82
N ALA A 887 11.33 -4.08 -3.61
CA ALA A 887 11.93 -3.41 -2.46
C ALA A 887 13.44 -3.25 -2.64
N ASP A 888 14.01 -2.18 -2.09
CA ASP A 888 15.46 -1.94 -2.01
C ASP A 888 16.01 -2.20 -0.61
N LYS A 889 15.15 -2.03 0.41
CA LYS A 889 15.47 -2.25 1.83
C LYS A 889 14.31 -2.96 2.52
N ILE A 890 14.63 -3.77 3.52
CA ILE A 890 13.67 -4.38 4.44
C ILE A 890 13.78 -3.74 5.83
N SER A 891 12.68 -3.73 6.58
CA SER A 891 12.64 -3.26 7.96
C SER A 891 12.24 -4.37 8.93
N ILE A 892 13.12 -4.67 9.89
CA ILE A 892 12.96 -5.70 10.91
C ILE A 892 12.60 -5.04 12.24
N GLY A 893 11.58 -5.56 12.93
CA GLY A 893 11.11 -5.07 14.24
C GLY A 893 11.45 -6.04 15.37
N SER A 894 10.46 -6.77 15.88
CA SER A 894 10.59 -7.62 17.07
C SER A 894 11.76 -8.60 17.06
N ASP A 895 12.02 -9.26 15.91
CA ASP A 895 13.14 -10.20 15.75
C ASP A 895 14.51 -9.56 16.03
N ALA A 896 14.68 -8.26 15.73
CA ALA A 896 15.91 -7.54 16.01
C ALA A 896 16.11 -7.31 17.52
N VAL A 897 15.03 -7.13 18.28
CA VAL A 897 15.08 -7.01 19.74
C VAL A 897 15.49 -8.34 20.36
N TYR A 898 14.93 -9.46 19.92
CA TYR A 898 15.32 -10.79 20.42
C TYR A 898 16.76 -11.15 20.04
N ALA A 899 17.21 -10.80 18.83
CA ALA A 899 18.60 -11.00 18.41
C ALA A 899 19.59 -10.14 19.23
N ALA A 900 19.21 -8.91 19.55
CA ALA A 900 20.01 -8.01 20.39
C ALA A 900 20.07 -8.48 21.86
N GLU A 901 18.96 -8.92 22.45
CA GLU A 901 18.93 -9.52 23.80
C GLU A 901 19.88 -10.72 23.88
N GLU A 902 19.84 -11.63 22.89
CA GLU A 902 20.73 -12.80 22.85
C GLU A 902 22.20 -12.41 22.60
N TYR A 903 22.46 -11.42 21.74
CA TYR A 903 23.82 -10.91 21.51
C TYR A 903 24.42 -10.24 22.75
N LEU A 904 23.66 -9.39 23.45
CA LEU A 904 24.11 -8.74 24.68
C LEU A 904 24.34 -9.77 25.81
N ARG A 905 23.53 -10.83 25.86
CA ARG A 905 23.66 -11.92 26.84
C ARG A 905 24.87 -12.82 26.59
N THR A 906 25.29 -13.00 25.34
CA THR A 906 26.33 -13.97 24.95
C THR A 906 27.65 -13.35 24.50
N GLY A 907 27.63 -12.12 24.00
CA GLY A 907 28.75 -11.47 23.31
C GLY A 907 29.08 -12.04 21.93
N VAL A 908 28.27 -12.97 21.40
CA VAL A 908 28.61 -13.77 20.21
C VAL A 908 27.61 -13.53 19.08
N LYS A 909 28.12 -13.15 17.91
CA LYS A 909 27.35 -13.10 16.66
C LYS A 909 27.01 -14.52 16.23
N THR A 910 25.74 -14.84 16.10
CA THR A 910 25.25 -16.21 15.88
C THR A 910 25.33 -16.66 14.42
N GLY A 911 25.36 -15.69 13.49
CA GLY A 911 25.19 -15.91 12.05
C GLY A 911 23.80 -16.45 11.66
N LYS A 912 22.83 -16.46 12.60
CA LYS A 912 21.53 -17.11 12.43
C LYS A 912 20.35 -16.18 12.54
N SER A 913 20.49 -15.00 13.14
CA SER A 913 19.38 -14.04 13.18
C SER A 913 19.05 -13.52 11.77
N SER A 914 17.81 -13.08 11.57
CA SER A 914 17.34 -12.56 10.28
C SER A 914 18.21 -11.41 9.78
N LEU A 915 18.58 -10.45 10.64
CA LEU A 915 19.48 -9.35 10.27
C LEU A 915 20.88 -9.82 9.88
N GLU A 916 21.50 -10.78 10.59
CA GLU A 916 22.82 -11.31 10.24
C GLU A 916 22.80 -12.02 8.87
N GLN A 917 21.80 -12.87 8.63
CA GLN A 917 21.68 -13.60 7.36
C GLN A 917 21.48 -12.66 6.17
N ILE A 918 20.59 -11.67 6.31
CA ILE A 918 20.20 -10.79 5.20
C ILE A 918 21.31 -9.76 4.92
N SER A 919 21.94 -9.19 5.95
CA SER A 919 23.10 -8.29 5.79
C SER A 919 24.32 -9.01 5.19
N THR A 920 24.55 -10.29 5.51
CA THR A 920 25.65 -11.08 4.91
C THR A 920 25.50 -11.24 3.39
N VAL A 921 24.27 -11.35 2.88
CA VAL A 921 24.00 -11.58 1.44
C VAL A 921 23.85 -10.25 0.69
N TYR A 922 23.07 -9.32 1.23
CA TYR A 922 22.67 -8.09 0.54
C TYR A 922 23.45 -6.83 1.00
N GLY A 923 24.32 -6.99 2.01
CA GLY A 923 25.03 -5.91 2.69
C GLY A 923 24.15 -5.19 3.72
N ASN A 924 24.78 -4.59 4.73
CA ASN A 924 24.10 -3.87 5.81
C ASN A 924 23.06 -2.86 5.28
N GLN A 925 23.38 -2.16 4.19
CA GLN A 925 22.51 -1.15 3.57
C GLN A 925 21.11 -1.63 3.17
N ALA A 926 20.88 -2.95 3.07
CA ALA A 926 19.58 -3.55 2.77
C ALA A 926 18.71 -3.79 4.03
N VAL A 927 19.28 -3.64 5.23
CA VAL A 927 18.64 -3.96 6.51
C VAL A 927 18.44 -2.71 7.36
N VAL A 928 17.18 -2.31 7.49
CA VAL A 928 16.69 -1.26 8.40
C VAL A 928 16.16 -1.92 9.67
N ILE A 929 16.40 -1.33 10.84
CA ILE A 929 15.82 -1.79 12.11
C ILE A 929 14.81 -0.79 12.62
N SER A 930 13.55 -1.23 12.78
CA SER A 930 12.49 -0.44 13.41
C SER A 930 12.59 -0.59 14.93
N ILE A 931 13.00 0.48 15.60
CA ILE A 931 13.04 0.56 17.06
C ILE A 931 11.80 1.31 17.54
N ASP A 932 11.03 0.67 18.42
CA ASP A 932 9.79 1.19 18.99
C ASP A 932 9.97 1.45 20.50
N PRO A 933 10.57 2.57 20.91
CA PRO A 933 10.84 2.90 22.30
C PRO A 933 9.68 3.65 22.95
N ARG A 934 9.59 3.51 24.27
CA ARG A 934 8.74 4.28 25.17
C ARG A 934 9.59 4.94 26.25
N ARG A 935 9.36 6.22 26.52
CA ARG A 935 10.07 6.97 27.56
C ARG A 935 9.61 6.52 28.96
N VAL A 936 10.56 6.27 29.84
CA VAL A 936 10.33 5.92 31.25
C VAL A 936 11.14 6.87 32.14
N TYR A 937 10.43 7.71 32.88
CA TYR A 937 11.02 8.70 33.80
C TYR A 937 11.55 8.05 35.08
N LEU A 938 12.63 8.61 35.63
CA LEU A 938 13.38 8.11 36.78
C LEU A 938 13.70 9.23 37.77
N LYS A 939 13.90 8.88 39.05
CA LYS A 939 14.29 9.85 40.09
C LYS A 939 15.80 9.96 40.21
N SER A 940 16.50 8.83 40.07
CA SER A 940 17.94 8.73 40.03
C SER A 940 18.38 8.08 38.71
N PRO A 941 19.53 8.47 38.12
CA PRO A 941 20.11 7.72 37.01
C PRO A 941 20.52 6.29 37.39
N ASP A 942 20.70 6.00 38.68
CA ASP A 942 21.05 4.66 39.19
C ASP A 942 19.82 3.73 39.36
N ASP A 943 18.60 4.19 39.05
CA ASP A 943 17.36 3.42 39.22
C ASP A 943 17.24 2.24 38.20
N VAL A 944 18.06 2.23 37.13
CA VAL A 944 18.09 1.19 36.09
C VAL A 944 19.52 0.89 35.61
N GLU A 945 19.73 -0.31 35.06
CA GLU A 945 21.03 -0.72 34.48
C GLU A 945 21.27 -0.21 33.04
N PHE A 946 20.25 0.35 32.40
CA PHE A 946 20.28 0.84 31.01
C PHE A 946 20.71 2.31 30.91
N LYS A 947 21.07 2.75 29.70
CA LYS A 947 21.48 4.12 29.42
C LYS A 947 20.39 5.15 29.75
N VAL A 948 20.57 5.84 30.87
CA VAL A 948 19.78 7.01 31.26
C VAL A 948 20.33 8.29 30.60
N ILE A 949 19.42 9.21 30.27
CA ILE A 949 19.73 10.60 29.93
C ILE A 949 19.05 11.56 30.92
N ARG A 950 19.58 12.78 31.02
CA ARG A 950 18.82 13.91 31.59
C ARG A 950 17.91 14.45 30.48
N VAL A 951 16.61 14.56 30.74
CA VAL A 951 15.62 15.03 29.75
C VAL A 951 15.64 16.55 29.63
N THR A 952 15.34 17.07 28.44
CA THR A 952 15.20 18.53 28.24
C THR A 952 13.95 19.08 28.92
N ASN A 953 12.86 18.30 28.93
CA ASN A 953 11.60 18.62 29.60
C ASN A 953 11.38 17.63 30.76
N PRO A 954 11.28 18.10 32.03
CA PRO A 954 11.06 17.23 33.19
C PRO A 954 9.76 16.40 33.10
N GLY A 955 9.75 15.26 33.79
CA GLY A 955 8.61 14.37 33.90
C GLY A 955 7.44 14.95 34.72
N PRO A 956 6.27 14.27 34.73
CA PRO A 956 5.05 14.77 35.38
C PRO A 956 5.18 15.07 36.88
N ASN A 957 6.14 14.45 37.57
CA ASN A 957 6.42 14.67 39.00
C ASN A 957 7.75 15.42 39.23
N GLY A 958 8.31 16.06 38.19
CA GLY A 958 9.60 16.74 38.22
C GLY A 958 10.81 15.82 37.99
N GLU A 959 10.62 14.64 37.42
CA GLU A 959 11.73 13.72 37.08
C GLU A 959 12.66 14.33 36.03
N GLU A 960 13.92 14.59 36.38
CA GLU A 960 14.92 15.13 35.44
C GLU A 960 15.59 14.05 34.56
N TYR A 961 15.35 12.78 34.84
CA TYR A 961 16.01 11.65 34.18
C TYR A 961 14.99 10.74 33.48
N ALA A 962 15.40 10.15 32.36
CA ALA A 962 14.64 9.10 31.70
C ALA A 962 15.54 8.12 30.95
N TRP A 963 15.02 6.91 30.76
CA TRP A 963 15.53 5.96 29.77
C TRP A 963 14.42 5.61 28.77
N TYR A 964 14.79 4.94 27.69
CA TYR A 964 13.87 4.58 26.61
C TYR A 964 13.74 3.06 26.52
N GLN A 965 12.66 2.52 27.07
CA GLN A 965 12.38 1.09 27.05
C GLN A 965 11.94 0.65 25.66
N CYS A 966 12.63 -0.32 25.07
CA CYS A 966 12.21 -0.92 23.80
C CYS A 966 10.97 -1.80 23.96
N THR A 967 10.18 -1.88 22.89
CA THR A 967 9.00 -2.74 22.83
C THR A 967 9.04 -3.69 21.64
N VAL A 968 8.20 -4.74 21.72
CA VAL A 968 7.96 -5.70 20.64
C VAL A 968 6.47 -5.85 20.40
N ASN A 969 6.11 -6.67 19.39
CA ASN A 969 4.72 -6.95 19.02
C ASN A 969 3.92 -5.69 18.60
N GLY A 970 4.61 -4.66 18.11
CA GLY A 970 4.04 -3.37 17.70
C GLY A 970 3.63 -2.51 18.89
N GLY A 971 4.59 -2.09 19.72
CA GLY A 971 4.35 -1.21 20.88
C GLY A 971 3.71 -1.85 22.11
N ARG A 972 3.29 -3.12 22.04
CA ARG A 972 2.39 -3.75 23.04
C ARG A 972 3.10 -4.43 24.22
N GLU A 973 4.31 -4.94 24.00
CA GLU A 973 5.08 -5.65 25.03
C GLU A 973 6.40 -4.91 25.29
N GLY A 974 6.61 -4.41 26.51
CA GLY A 974 7.88 -3.81 26.91
C GLY A 974 8.94 -4.88 27.19
N ARG A 975 10.18 -4.63 26.77
CA ARG A 975 11.32 -5.54 26.94
C ARG A 975 12.35 -4.99 27.94
N PRO A 976 13.15 -5.84 28.61
CA PRO A 976 14.23 -5.40 29.49
C PRO A 976 15.49 -5.03 28.67
N ILE A 977 15.34 -4.05 27.77
CA ILE A 977 16.44 -3.52 26.94
C ILE A 977 16.13 -2.07 26.57
N GLY A 978 17.13 -1.20 26.69
CA GLY A 978 17.02 0.21 26.31
C GLY A 978 17.27 0.44 24.81
N ALA A 979 16.78 1.58 24.30
CA ALA A 979 16.93 1.97 22.90
C ALA A 979 18.41 2.13 22.49
N TYR A 980 19.25 2.61 23.41
CA TYR A 980 20.69 2.73 23.21
C TYR A 980 21.37 1.36 23.09
N GLU A 981 21.10 0.44 24.02
CA GLU A 981 21.65 -0.91 24.03
C GLU A 981 21.23 -1.68 22.79
N LEU A 982 19.95 -1.58 22.41
CA LEU A 982 19.42 -2.16 21.19
C LEU A 982 20.13 -1.58 19.95
N ALA A 983 20.24 -0.26 19.83
CA ALA A 983 20.88 0.40 18.69
C ALA A 983 22.35 -0.02 18.51
N LYS A 984 23.13 -0.10 19.60
CA LYS A 984 24.50 -0.61 19.57
C LYS A 984 24.59 -2.08 19.19
N ALA A 985 23.68 -2.92 19.71
CA ALA A 985 23.65 -4.35 19.41
C ALA A 985 23.31 -4.64 17.94
N VAL A 986 22.30 -3.98 17.37
CA VAL A 986 21.88 -4.24 15.98
C VAL A 986 22.86 -3.69 14.95
N GLU A 987 23.56 -2.58 15.26
CA GLU A 987 24.69 -2.09 14.48
C GLU A 987 25.77 -3.18 14.34
N GLU A 988 26.18 -3.79 15.46
CA GLU A 988 27.16 -4.89 15.45
C GLU A 988 26.64 -6.12 14.69
N LEU A 989 25.36 -6.45 14.80
CA LEU A 989 24.73 -7.59 14.12
C LEU A 989 24.47 -7.38 12.61
N GLY A 990 24.81 -6.22 12.05
CA GLY A 990 24.77 -5.99 10.59
C GLY A 990 23.66 -5.06 10.10
N ALA A 991 22.97 -4.33 10.98
CA ALA A 991 22.07 -3.26 10.56
C ALA A 991 22.83 -2.19 9.75
N GLY A 992 22.19 -1.62 8.73
CA GLY A 992 22.74 -0.50 7.96
C GLY A 992 21.95 0.79 8.12
N GLU A 993 20.83 0.79 8.83
CA GLU A 993 20.01 1.97 9.11
C GLU A 993 19.06 1.70 10.29
N ILE A 994 18.77 2.72 11.09
CA ILE A 994 17.77 2.65 12.17
C ILE A 994 16.58 3.52 11.81
N LEU A 995 15.39 2.91 11.75
CA LEU A 995 14.11 3.60 11.80
C LEU A 995 13.73 3.78 13.27
N LEU A 996 13.93 5.00 13.79
CA LEU A 996 13.71 5.32 15.19
C LEU A 996 12.33 5.95 15.37
N ASN A 997 11.35 5.14 15.74
CA ASN A 997 10.02 5.60 16.11
C ASN A 997 10.02 6.16 17.55
N CYS A 998 8.89 6.71 17.99
CA CYS A 998 8.67 7.11 19.37
C CYS A 998 7.19 6.90 19.72
N ILE A 999 6.90 5.94 20.60
CA ILE A 999 5.52 5.57 20.96
C ILE A 999 4.77 6.75 21.59
N ASP A 1000 5.48 7.57 22.38
CA ASP A 1000 4.88 8.69 23.11
C ASP A 1000 4.58 9.90 22.21
N CYS A 1001 5.29 10.03 21.08
CA CYS A 1001 5.09 11.10 20.10
C CYS A 1001 4.19 10.70 18.93
N ASP A 1002 3.93 9.41 18.70
CA ASP A 1002 3.17 8.96 17.54
C ASP A 1002 1.73 9.52 17.54
N GLY A 1003 1.27 9.91 16.35
CA GLY A 1003 -0.02 10.59 16.15
C GLY A 1003 -0.18 11.97 16.80
N GLN A 1004 0.73 12.42 17.69
CA GLN A 1004 0.56 13.67 18.46
C GLN A 1004 0.71 14.95 17.63
N GLY A 1005 1.52 14.92 16.57
CA GLY A 1005 1.79 16.09 15.71
C GLY A 1005 2.53 17.24 16.41
N LYS A 1006 3.27 16.97 17.49
CA LYS A 1006 3.94 17.97 18.35
C LYS A 1006 5.46 18.10 18.13
N GLY A 1007 6.02 17.38 17.15
CA GLY A 1007 7.46 17.29 16.91
C GLY A 1007 7.99 15.89 17.14
N PHE A 1008 9.23 15.65 16.70
CA PHE A 1008 9.96 14.41 16.99
C PHE A 1008 10.52 14.46 18.41
N ASP A 1009 10.75 13.29 19.03
CA ASP A 1009 11.48 13.23 20.31
C ASP A 1009 12.98 13.54 20.08
N LEU A 1010 13.35 14.81 20.26
CA LEU A 1010 14.71 15.29 20.04
C LEU A 1010 15.73 14.67 21.00
N ASP A 1011 15.33 14.40 22.25
CA ASP A 1011 16.20 13.80 23.27
C ASP A 1011 16.56 12.36 22.88
N LEU A 1012 15.56 11.59 22.44
CA LEU A 1012 15.71 10.24 21.90
C LEU A 1012 16.53 10.21 20.61
N VAL A 1013 16.16 11.03 19.61
CA VAL A 1013 16.84 11.06 18.31
C VAL A 1013 18.30 11.46 18.48
N LYS A 1014 18.59 12.43 19.36
CA LYS A 1014 19.96 12.81 19.70
C LYS A 1014 20.72 11.68 20.39
N LEU A 1015 20.14 11.05 21.43
CA LEU A 1015 20.76 9.92 22.13
C LEU A 1015 21.21 8.82 21.16
N ILE A 1016 20.35 8.41 20.23
CA ILE A 1016 20.67 7.33 19.30
C ILE A 1016 21.63 7.80 18.20
N SER A 1017 21.35 8.92 17.53
CA SER A 1017 22.19 9.42 16.42
C SER A 1017 23.59 9.85 16.83
N ASP A 1018 23.83 10.20 18.10
CA ASP A 1018 25.17 10.45 18.64
C ASP A 1018 25.91 9.17 19.09
N SER A 1019 25.23 8.01 19.11
CA SER A 1019 25.75 6.74 19.67
C SER A 1019 26.14 5.67 18.64
N VAL A 1020 25.55 5.71 17.45
CA VAL A 1020 25.80 4.74 16.36
C VAL A 1020 26.54 5.38 15.19
N SER A 1021 27.27 4.57 14.44
CA SER A 1021 27.92 4.92 13.18
C SER A 1021 27.07 4.56 11.94
N ILE A 1022 25.83 4.08 12.12
CA ILE A 1022 24.88 3.82 11.02
C ILE A 1022 23.83 4.95 10.92
N PRO A 1023 23.29 5.25 9.72
CA PRO A 1023 22.26 6.27 9.55
C PRO A 1023 21.03 6.07 10.44
N VAL A 1024 20.55 7.16 11.06
CA VAL A 1024 19.29 7.18 11.84
C VAL A 1024 18.23 7.99 11.10
N ILE A 1025 17.02 7.44 11.01
CA ILE A 1025 15.80 8.08 10.53
C ILE A 1025 14.98 8.50 11.76
N ALA A 1026 14.67 9.79 11.90
CA ALA A 1026 13.71 10.26 12.89
C ALA A 1026 12.27 9.98 12.42
N SER A 1027 11.45 9.36 13.27
CA SER A 1027 10.06 8.99 12.98
C SER A 1027 9.17 9.28 14.19
N SER A 1028 7.84 9.28 13.97
CA SER A 1028 6.77 9.58 14.95
C SER A 1028 6.75 11.04 15.44
N GLY A 1029 5.59 11.70 15.33
CA GLY A 1029 5.34 13.04 15.90
C GLY A 1029 5.45 14.25 14.94
N ALA A 1030 5.91 14.06 13.70
CA ALA A 1030 5.87 15.10 12.67
C ALA A 1030 4.45 15.69 12.50
N GLY A 1031 4.36 17.03 12.36
CA GLY A 1031 3.10 17.78 12.43
C GLY A 1031 3.06 18.97 11.47
N CYS A 1032 4.14 19.76 11.42
CA CYS A 1032 4.37 20.84 10.45
C CYS A 1032 5.75 20.70 9.78
N SER A 1033 6.06 21.61 8.86
CA SER A 1033 7.39 21.67 8.21
C SER A 1033 8.52 22.04 9.18
N ASP A 1034 8.24 22.83 10.22
CA ASP A 1034 9.26 23.30 11.18
C ASP A 1034 9.89 22.14 11.97
N HIS A 1035 9.11 21.09 12.26
CA HIS A 1035 9.60 19.89 12.96
C HIS A 1035 10.72 19.18 12.18
N PHE A 1036 10.74 19.29 10.85
CA PHE A 1036 11.81 18.72 10.01
C PHE A 1036 13.09 19.55 10.10
N SER A 1037 13.00 20.89 10.03
CA SER A 1037 14.17 21.76 10.24
C SER A 1037 14.71 21.63 11.65
N GLU A 1038 13.82 21.52 12.64
CA GLU A 1038 14.19 21.37 14.04
C GLU A 1038 15.00 20.09 14.29
N VAL A 1039 14.51 18.93 13.85
CA VAL A 1039 15.22 17.65 14.07
C VAL A 1039 16.56 17.61 13.33
N PHE A 1040 16.65 18.17 12.12
CA PHE A 1040 17.92 18.23 11.37
C PHE A 1040 18.92 19.25 11.90
N ASN A 1041 18.48 20.33 12.58
CA ASN A 1041 19.37 21.33 13.16
C ASN A 1041 19.81 20.97 14.60
N LYS A 1042 18.98 20.22 15.35
CA LYS A 1042 19.27 19.86 16.76
C LYS A 1042 19.86 18.46 16.95
N THR A 1043 19.83 17.59 15.93
CA THR A 1043 20.28 16.20 16.03
C THR A 1043 21.09 15.75 14.80
N ASN A 1044 21.77 14.61 14.91
CA ASN A 1044 22.50 14.00 13.79
C ASN A 1044 21.61 13.11 12.89
N ALA A 1045 20.28 13.24 12.94
CA ALA A 1045 19.36 12.50 12.08
C ALA A 1045 19.70 12.64 10.59
N SER A 1046 19.85 11.51 9.89
CA SER A 1046 20.17 11.46 8.46
C SER A 1046 18.94 11.70 7.57
N ALA A 1047 17.77 11.38 8.12
CA ALA A 1047 16.48 11.42 7.45
C ALA A 1047 15.37 11.70 8.46
N ALA A 1048 14.23 12.17 7.98
CA ALA A 1048 13.01 12.33 8.75
C ALA A 1048 11.85 11.71 7.97
N LEU A 1049 11.05 10.91 8.67
CA LEU A 1049 9.92 10.15 8.12
C LEU A 1049 8.60 10.69 8.66
N ALA A 1050 7.61 10.81 7.78
CA ALA A 1050 6.24 11.05 8.19
C ALA A 1050 5.23 10.23 7.36
N ALA A 1051 4.12 9.87 7.99
CA ALA A 1051 3.01 9.15 7.37
C ALA A 1051 1.73 10.01 7.34
N GLY A 1052 1.12 10.22 8.50
CA GLY A 1052 -0.22 10.82 8.62
C GLY A 1052 -0.38 12.19 7.94
N ILE A 1053 0.56 13.12 8.17
CA ILE A 1053 0.47 14.49 7.63
C ILE A 1053 0.56 14.55 6.10
N PHE A 1054 1.30 13.62 5.48
CA PHE A 1054 1.42 13.51 4.03
C PHE A 1054 0.19 12.82 3.44
N HIS A 1055 -0.25 11.72 4.04
CA HIS A 1055 -1.44 10.99 3.59
C HIS A 1055 -2.70 11.89 3.64
N ARG A 1056 -2.92 12.57 4.77
CA ARG A 1056 -4.06 13.48 4.97
C ARG A 1056 -3.91 14.83 4.22
N LYS A 1057 -2.77 15.06 3.57
CA LYS A 1057 -2.42 16.28 2.83
C LYS A 1057 -2.49 17.56 3.70
N GLU A 1058 -2.23 17.41 4.99
CA GLU A 1058 -2.10 18.51 5.95
C GLU A 1058 -0.81 19.31 5.68
N VAL A 1059 0.25 18.60 5.28
CA VAL A 1059 1.53 19.18 4.89
C VAL A 1059 1.95 18.54 3.57
N ALA A 1060 2.26 19.35 2.55
CA ALA A 1060 2.82 18.83 1.29
C ALA A 1060 4.33 18.58 1.42
N ILE A 1061 4.83 17.50 0.80
CA ILE A 1061 6.27 17.16 0.81
C ILE A 1061 7.11 18.30 0.21
N GLN A 1062 6.62 18.92 -0.87
CA GLN A 1062 7.23 20.12 -1.47
C GLN A 1062 7.29 21.32 -0.50
N SER A 1063 6.30 21.49 0.39
CA SER A 1063 6.34 22.55 1.41
C SER A 1063 7.41 22.28 2.46
N VAL A 1064 7.58 21.03 2.89
CA VAL A 1064 8.68 20.62 3.77
C VAL A 1064 10.03 20.90 3.11
N LYS A 1065 10.22 20.48 1.85
CA LYS A 1065 11.49 20.69 1.13
C LYS A 1065 11.78 22.18 0.86
N GLY A 1066 10.77 22.94 0.45
CA GLY A 1066 10.89 24.39 0.28
C GLY A 1066 11.14 25.14 1.58
N HIS A 1067 10.70 24.62 2.73
CA HIS A 1067 11.04 25.14 4.05
C HIS A 1067 12.49 24.82 4.43
N LEU A 1068 12.89 23.56 4.35
CA LEU A 1068 14.26 23.10 4.62
C LEU A 1068 15.29 23.89 3.79
N LEU A 1069 15.00 24.15 2.51
CA LEU A 1069 15.88 24.94 1.64
C LEU A 1069 16.00 26.41 2.07
N LYS A 1070 14.94 27.02 2.64
CA LYS A 1070 15.00 28.39 3.21
C LYS A 1070 15.84 28.43 4.48
N GLU A 1071 15.74 27.39 5.31
CA GLU A 1071 16.57 27.20 6.51
C GLU A 1071 18.03 26.80 6.20
N GLY A 1072 18.44 26.75 4.93
CA GLY A 1072 19.79 26.39 4.51
C GLY A 1072 20.12 24.88 4.62
N ILE A 1073 19.12 24.04 4.89
CA ILE A 1073 19.24 22.60 4.93
C ILE A 1073 19.14 22.06 3.50
N GLU A 1074 20.18 21.37 3.04
CA GLU A 1074 20.20 20.86 1.68
C GLU A 1074 19.28 19.64 1.53
N VAL A 1075 18.42 19.69 0.52
CA VAL A 1075 17.43 18.66 0.17
C VAL A 1075 17.43 18.45 -1.34
N ARG A 1076 17.03 17.26 -1.79
CA ARG A 1076 16.76 17.00 -3.22
C ARG A 1076 15.49 17.74 -3.64
N MET A 1077 15.53 18.40 -4.80
CA MET A 1077 14.38 19.05 -5.46
C MET A 1077 13.95 18.29 -6.72
#